data_AF-A0A385N2W6-F1
#
_entry.id   AF-A0A385N2W6-F1
#
_cell.length_a   1.000
_cell.length_b   1.000
_cell.length_c   1.000
_cell.angle_alpha   90.00
_cell.angle_beta   90.00
_cell.angle_gamma   90.00
#
_symmetry.space_group_name_H-M   'P 1'
#
loop_
_entity.id
_entity.type
_entity.pdbx_description
1 polymer ?
#
loop_
_entity_poly.entity_id
_entity_poly.type
_entity_poly.pdbx_seq_one_letter_code
_entity_poly.pdbx_strand_id
1 'polypeptide(L)'
;MLKLLKSFEVSLPVYQMESRVSYQAIRQPSVFEGLLLNLAVKYKTMLGQYSLSQVCEKFKIEAFLVQKALYSLIDNEMLERCDTDLTAIHVKDLTVTTLGKDLYHKNEMPSENKNAELKSIFHPLINQFISDKDYKLKPYDTQAPYVMPQTLFEANISHIDQMIRDMLNQASEKQFEWKKPNTNISDVNSLVAKTVAHRLPMRIALTMQGHLGFDAKGNSEVQQIFSMWLEQTKHEVLWEHLLAPTFQQIDNDLPTFEWSSVLDVTLVENTLLDENALIQVYAEKSPNQVSNKPEIVLSEKAKLAKLQGKTLTLPFTTALPQGFQALYLYKDQTATIVLKGNTHIFYAKQPRLVALKIKLRDEQVWSTIKNEVMHWNTTNTLDVLAFSRYFLSEHEVIQQAPNLTMKETMNLHEAMKKLNNTGLRASAWLDKIQQIANFNELKDFRSTFSHLELAPQWAEPLFFAKLLDDAFDKGQKAGTTLDQDFVNIVQIQKSLKSQINPDVLNPNQQINSSSLSKVNIKALALIDDWLDCYENLQLKHTEILNLCERLQKQQRHLVVLKQGIAQRFAPLRTDAKPIAVLDTSYLMRHSDDLTNLERDYFVVIPQVVLHELDGLKKGQDGDNFSEQAQQARRAIRAIEHLTSEHIEPTHDEFVTIIAKSKTAQEMTADEQILSVALFYRFNSSELFSLDKNMGNLAKAVNIRTTSEYQPKSKLIKEHQ
;
A
#
# COMPACT_ATOMS: atom_id res chain seq x y z
N MET A 1 -34.42 -2.24 0.43
CA MET A 1 -33.58 -1.98 -0.75
C MET A 1 -33.50 -3.28 -1.56
N LEU A 2 -33.81 -3.25 -2.85
CA LEU A 2 -33.76 -4.43 -3.73
C LEU A 2 -32.36 -4.55 -4.33
N LYS A 3 -31.71 -5.70 -4.15
CA LYS A 3 -30.44 -6.02 -4.80
C LYS A 3 -30.72 -6.81 -6.08
N LEU A 4 -30.32 -6.26 -7.22
CA LEU A 4 -30.44 -6.93 -8.51
C LEU A 4 -29.55 -8.18 -8.54
N LEU A 5 -30.13 -9.34 -8.82
CA LEU A 5 -29.39 -10.60 -8.99
C LEU A 5 -29.03 -10.85 -10.46
N LYS A 6 -30.00 -10.67 -11.37
CA LYS A 6 -29.82 -10.95 -12.81
C LYS A 6 -30.77 -10.10 -13.65
N SER A 7 -30.31 -9.74 -14.86
CA SER A 7 -31.15 -9.23 -15.94
C SER A 7 -31.04 -10.21 -17.11
N PHE A 8 -32.16 -10.59 -17.70
CA PHE A 8 -32.22 -11.54 -18.82
C PHE A 8 -33.44 -11.26 -19.70
N GLU A 9 -33.58 -11.98 -20.81
CA GLU A 9 -34.73 -11.87 -21.71
C GLU A 9 -35.59 -13.14 -21.60
N VAL A 10 -36.90 -12.95 -21.44
CA VAL A 10 -37.91 -14.01 -21.47
C VAL A 10 -38.43 -14.13 -22.89
N SER A 11 -38.46 -15.35 -23.43
CA SER A 11 -39.01 -15.61 -24.76
C SER A 11 -40.48 -16.00 -24.66
N LEU A 12 -41.37 -15.15 -25.17
CA LEU A 12 -42.81 -15.42 -25.28
C LEU A 12 -43.16 -16.00 -26.65
N PRO A 13 -44.04 -17.01 -26.73
CA PRO A 13 -44.50 -17.55 -28.00
C PRO A 13 -45.41 -16.54 -28.73
N VAL A 14 -45.17 -16.40 -30.02
CA VAL A 14 -45.93 -15.59 -30.97
C VAL A 14 -46.18 -16.45 -32.21
N TYR A 15 -47.38 -16.37 -32.78
CA TYR A 15 -47.81 -17.32 -33.81
C TYR A 15 -47.86 -16.66 -35.19
N GLN A 16 -47.16 -17.25 -36.14
CA GLN A 16 -47.33 -16.95 -37.55
C GLN A 16 -48.52 -17.76 -38.06
N MET A 17 -49.58 -17.04 -38.42
CA MET A 17 -50.84 -17.61 -38.88
C MET A 17 -50.85 -17.63 -40.40
N GLU A 18 -51.31 -18.76 -40.95
CA GLU A 18 -51.72 -18.85 -42.35
C GLU A 18 -53.24 -19.01 -42.38
N SER A 19 -53.90 -18.06 -43.01
CA SER A 19 -55.35 -17.96 -43.03
C SER A 19 -55.85 -18.06 -44.46
N ARG A 20 -56.71 -19.05 -44.70
CA ARG A 20 -57.40 -19.22 -45.97
C ARG A 20 -58.75 -18.54 -45.89
N VAL A 21 -58.95 -17.55 -46.74
CA VAL A 21 -60.16 -16.73 -46.82
C VAL A 21 -60.90 -17.11 -48.09
N SER A 22 -62.12 -17.62 -47.95
CA SER A 22 -63.04 -17.89 -49.05
C SER A 22 -63.97 -16.69 -49.24
N TYR A 23 -63.95 -16.10 -50.44
CA TYR A 23 -64.70 -14.88 -50.74
C TYR A 23 -65.39 -14.96 -52.10
N GLN A 24 -66.46 -14.20 -52.23
CA GLN A 24 -67.27 -14.10 -53.45
C GLN A 24 -67.49 -12.63 -53.80
N ALA A 25 -67.41 -12.30 -55.08
CA ALA A 25 -67.83 -11.00 -55.55
C ALA A 25 -69.36 -10.99 -55.73
N ILE A 26 -70.02 -10.06 -55.07
CA ILE A 26 -71.44 -9.80 -55.18
C ILE A 26 -71.67 -8.97 -56.44
N ARG A 27 -72.50 -9.50 -57.34
CA ARG A 27 -72.91 -8.83 -58.57
C ARG A 27 -74.43 -8.81 -58.67
N GLN A 28 -74.93 -8.07 -59.65
CA GLN A 28 -76.33 -8.21 -60.06
C GLN A 28 -76.52 -9.57 -60.76
N PRO A 29 -77.66 -10.26 -60.54
CA PRO A 29 -77.98 -11.47 -61.29
C PRO A 29 -78.13 -11.13 -62.78
N SER A 30 -77.72 -12.04 -63.66
CA SER A 30 -78.01 -11.93 -65.08
C SER A 30 -79.51 -12.10 -65.33
N VAL A 31 -79.98 -11.71 -66.52
CA VAL A 31 -81.41 -11.80 -66.88
C VAL A 31 -81.95 -13.23 -66.72
N PHE A 32 -81.16 -14.24 -67.07
CA PHE A 32 -81.56 -15.66 -66.99
C PHE A 32 -81.49 -16.22 -65.56
N GLU A 33 -80.48 -15.82 -64.77
CA GLU A 33 -80.39 -16.18 -63.34
C GLU A 33 -81.55 -15.54 -62.56
N GLY A 34 -81.83 -14.26 -62.82
CA GLY A 34 -82.97 -13.55 -62.24
C GLY A 34 -84.31 -14.16 -62.67
N LEU A 35 -84.44 -14.63 -63.91
CA LEU A 35 -85.61 -15.38 -64.36
C LEU A 35 -85.80 -16.66 -63.54
N LEU A 36 -84.76 -17.48 -63.38
CA LEU A 36 -84.82 -18.72 -62.61
C LEU A 36 -85.12 -18.48 -61.13
N LEU A 37 -84.50 -17.48 -60.50
CA LEU A 37 -84.79 -17.09 -59.12
C LEU A 37 -86.24 -16.60 -58.96
N ASN A 38 -86.76 -15.81 -59.90
CA ASN A 38 -88.16 -15.38 -59.89
C ASN A 38 -89.13 -16.54 -60.09
N LEU A 39 -88.78 -17.53 -60.92
CA LEU A 39 -89.56 -18.76 -61.07
C LEU A 39 -89.54 -19.58 -59.76
N ALA A 40 -88.39 -19.68 -59.10
CA ALA A 40 -88.22 -20.44 -57.86
C ALA A 40 -88.84 -19.75 -56.63
N VAL A 41 -88.93 -18.42 -56.58
CA VAL A 41 -89.47 -17.67 -55.43
C VAL A 41 -90.88 -17.14 -55.68
N LYS A 42 -91.06 -16.31 -56.71
CA LYS A 42 -92.30 -15.53 -56.93
C LYS A 42 -93.38 -16.31 -57.69
N TYR A 43 -92.98 -17.10 -58.69
CA TYR A 43 -93.92 -17.80 -59.58
C TYR A 43 -93.98 -19.31 -59.34
N LYS A 44 -93.38 -19.80 -58.26
CA LYS A 44 -93.27 -21.23 -57.94
C LYS A 44 -94.63 -21.92 -57.87
N THR A 45 -95.65 -21.25 -57.33
CA THR A 45 -97.01 -21.78 -57.19
C THR A 45 -97.85 -21.65 -58.46
N MET A 46 -97.64 -20.61 -59.27
CA MET A 46 -98.40 -20.40 -60.52
C MET A 46 -97.86 -21.22 -61.69
N LEU A 47 -96.54 -21.36 -61.80
CA LEU A 47 -95.87 -21.99 -62.94
C LEU A 47 -95.22 -23.33 -62.59
N GLY A 48 -95.42 -23.81 -61.36
CA GLY A 48 -94.76 -25.00 -60.80
C GLY A 48 -94.93 -26.30 -61.58
N GLN A 49 -95.99 -26.41 -62.40
CA GLN A 49 -96.30 -27.61 -63.20
C GLN A 49 -95.60 -27.66 -64.56
N TYR A 50 -94.94 -26.59 -64.99
CA TYR A 50 -94.22 -26.55 -66.25
C TYR A 50 -92.76 -26.97 -66.05
N SER A 51 -92.22 -27.75 -67.00
CA SER A 51 -90.79 -28.04 -67.02
C SER A 51 -90.00 -26.81 -67.47
N LEU A 52 -88.72 -26.71 -67.07
CA LEU A 52 -87.87 -25.60 -67.50
C LEU A 52 -87.71 -25.54 -69.02
N SER A 53 -87.72 -26.69 -69.71
CA SER A 53 -87.74 -26.79 -71.17
C SER A 53 -89.01 -26.17 -71.78
N GLN A 54 -90.19 -26.43 -71.22
CA GLN A 54 -91.45 -25.80 -71.66
C GLN A 54 -91.46 -24.28 -71.42
N VAL A 55 -90.85 -23.83 -70.33
CA VAL A 55 -90.64 -22.40 -70.06
C VAL A 55 -89.73 -21.79 -71.14
N CYS A 56 -88.62 -22.44 -71.49
CA CYS A 56 -87.73 -21.99 -72.57
C CYS A 56 -88.48 -21.86 -73.91
N GLU A 57 -89.27 -22.85 -74.31
CA GLU A 57 -90.06 -22.81 -75.56
C GLU A 57 -91.05 -21.65 -75.58
N LYS A 58 -91.81 -21.45 -74.49
CA LYS A 58 -92.85 -20.42 -74.41
C LYS A 58 -92.28 -19.01 -74.44
N PHE A 59 -91.14 -18.79 -73.79
CA PHE A 59 -90.44 -17.50 -73.79
C PHE A 59 -89.48 -17.32 -74.97
N LYS A 60 -89.38 -18.32 -75.87
CA LYS A 60 -88.43 -18.34 -77.01
C LYS A 60 -86.97 -18.12 -76.58
N ILE A 61 -86.58 -18.75 -75.48
CA ILE A 61 -85.22 -18.71 -74.92
C ILE A 61 -84.47 -19.98 -75.32
N GLU A 62 -83.22 -19.84 -75.75
CA GLU A 62 -82.37 -21.00 -76.03
C GLU A 62 -82.07 -21.78 -74.74
N ALA A 63 -82.36 -23.09 -74.75
CA ALA A 63 -82.28 -23.95 -73.56
C ALA A 63 -80.90 -23.93 -72.88
N PHE A 64 -79.82 -23.82 -73.65
CA PHE A 64 -78.46 -23.78 -73.11
C PHE A 64 -78.20 -22.60 -72.16
N LEU A 65 -78.85 -21.44 -72.39
CA LEU A 65 -78.69 -20.25 -71.55
C LEU A 65 -79.31 -20.45 -70.17
N VAL A 66 -80.49 -21.09 -70.12
CA VAL A 66 -81.17 -21.45 -68.88
C VAL A 66 -80.41 -22.56 -68.16
N GLN A 67 -79.87 -23.53 -68.90
CA GLN A 67 -79.03 -24.57 -68.31
C GLN A 67 -77.77 -23.98 -67.66
N LYS A 68 -77.07 -23.07 -68.35
CA LYS A 68 -75.88 -22.38 -67.82
C LYS A 68 -76.21 -21.51 -66.60
N ALA A 69 -77.34 -20.81 -66.62
CA ALA A 69 -77.81 -20.03 -65.48
C ALA A 69 -78.19 -20.93 -64.28
N LEU A 70 -78.79 -22.10 -64.53
CA LEU A 70 -79.12 -23.08 -63.50
C LEU A 70 -77.84 -23.63 -62.84
N TYR A 71 -76.85 -24.04 -63.63
CA TYR A 71 -75.54 -24.45 -63.12
C TYR A 71 -74.90 -23.34 -62.28
N SER A 72 -74.91 -22.09 -62.77
CA SER A 72 -74.35 -20.96 -62.02
C SER A 72 -75.08 -20.69 -60.70
N LEU A 73 -76.40 -20.88 -60.63
CA LEU A 73 -77.15 -20.71 -59.38
C LEU A 73 -76.90 -21.85 -58.38
N ILE A 74 -76.66 -23.08 -58.85
CA ILE A 74 -76.32 -24.22 -58.00
C ILE A 74 -74.87 -24.11 -57.51
N ASP A 75 -73.92 -23.81 -58.40
CA ASP A 75 -72.50 -23.72 -58.10
C ASP A 75 -72.17 -22.56 -57.14
N ASN A 76 -72.98 -21.50 -57.16
CA ASN A 76 -72.87 -20.36 -56.26
C ASN A 76 -73.84 -20.43 -55.06
N GLU A 77 -74.36 -21.63 -54.75
CA GLU A 77 -75.18 -21.92 -53.57
C GLU A 77 -76.48 -21.10 -53.46
N MET A 78 -77.00 -20.55 -54.56
CA MET A 78 -78.28 -19.84 -54.59
C MET A 78 -79.47 -20.80 -54.67
N LEU A 79 -79.28 -21.96 -55.33
CA LEU A 79 -80.25 -23.05 -55.41
C LEU A 79 -79.70 -24.34 -54.81
N GLU A 80 -80.57 -25.17 -54.25
CA GLU A 80 -80.23 -26.53 -53.87
C GLU A 80 -79.91 -27.37 -55.12
N ARG A 81 -79.08 -28.41 -54.97
CA ARG A 81 -78.75 -29.31 -56.09
C ARG A 81 -80.01 -30.02 -56.58
N CYS A 82 -80.36 -29.76 -57.84
CA CYS A 82 -81.43 -30.44 -58.56
C CYS A 82 -80.87 -31.20 -59.77
N ASP A 83 -81.73 -31.96 -60.46
CA ASP A 83 -81.41 -32.53 -61.76
C ASP A 83 -80.96 -31.40 -62.72
N THR A 84 -80.20 -31.73 -63.76
CA THR A 84 -79.65 -30.78 -64.73
C THR A 84 -80.25 -30.96 -66.13
N ASP A 85 -81.12 -31.96 -66.31
CA ASP A 85 -81.97 -32.11 -67.49
C ASP A 85 -83.19 -31.18 -67.41
N LEU A 86 -83.23 -30.16 -68.28
CA LEU A 86 -84.30 -29.16 -68.34
C LEU A 86 -85.67 -29.75 -68.69
N THR A 87 -85.74 -30.97 -69.23
CA THR A 87 -87.02 -31.65 -69.53
C THR A 87 -87.62 -32.33 -68.29
N ALA A 88 -86.78 -32.74 -67.34
CA ALA A 88 -87.18 -33.43 -66.12
C ALA A 88 -87.50 -32.48 -64.96
N ILE A 89 -86.81 -31.32 -64.89
CA ILE A 89 -86.97 -30.35 -63.80
C ILE A 89 -88.23 -29.50 -64.01
N HIS A 90 -89.12 -29.50 -63.03
CA HIS A 90 -90.25 -28.57 -62.99
C HIS A 90 -89.93 -27.36 -62.13
N VAL A 91 -90.61 -26.24 -62.38
CA VAL A 91 -90.40 -24.99 -61.62
C VAL A 91 -90.65 -25.19 -60.11
N LYS A 92 -91.52 -26.12 -59.71
CA LYS A 92 -91.77 -26.46 -58.30
C LYS A 92 -90.56 -27.15 -57.62
N ASP A 93 -89.70 -27.80 -58.41
CA ASP A 93 -88.56 -28.58 -57.93
C ASP A 93 -87.34 -27.68 -57.65
N LEU A 94 -87.39 -26.40 -58.06
CA LEU A 94 -86.36 -25.41 -57.72
C LEU A 94 -86.52 -24.95 -56.27
N THR A 95 -85.59 -25.33 -55.40
CA THR A 95 -85.49 -24.84 -54.02
C THR A 95 -84.36 -23.83 -53.88
N VAL A 96 -84.69 -22.65 -53.34
CA VAL A 96 -83.72 -21.60 -53.02
C VAL A 96 -83.15 -21.87 -51.63
N THR A 97 -81.83 -21.82 -51.50
CA THR A 97 -81.11 -21.97 -50.23
C THR A 97 -81.40 -20.79 -49.30
N THR A 98 -80.98 -20.88 -48.03
CA THR A 98 -81.09 -19.75 -47.09
C THR A 98 -80.31 -18.52 -47.59
N LEU A 99 -79.08 -18.71 -48.08
CA LEU A 99 -78.27 -17.67 -48.70
C LEU A 99 -78.97 -17.07 -49.93
N GLY A 100 -79.53 -17.93 -50.78
CA GLY A 100 -80.23 -17.51 -51.99
C GLY A 100 -81.46 -16.65 -51.69
N LYS A 101 -82.19 -16.92 -50.61
CA LYS A 101 -83.33 -16.09 -50.18
C LYS A 101 -82.88 -14.71 -49.70
N ASP A 102 -81.81 -14.65 -48.90
CA ASP A 102 -81.28 -13.40 -48.36
C ASP A 102 -80.77 -12.47 -49.47
N LEU A 103 -80.06 -13.03 -50.46
CA LEU A 103 -79.53 -12.26 -51.59
C LEU A 103 -80.58 -11.95 -52.65
N TYR A 104 -81.61 -12.80 -52.82
CA TYR A 104 -82.72 -12.54 -53.75
C TYR A 104 -83.45 -11.24 -53.43
N HIS A 105 -83.74 -10.98 -52.15
CA HIS A 105 -84.43 -9.74 -51.73
C HIS A 105 -83.60 -8.47 -51.97
N LYS A 106 -82.28 -8.59 -52.06
CA LYS A 106 -81.35 -7.49 -52.36
C LYS A 106 -81.04 -7.35 -53.84
N ASN A 107 -81.60 -8.23 -54.69
CA ASN A 107 -81.26 -8.35 -56.11
C ASN A 107 -79.75 -8.55 -56.34
N GLU A 108 -79.14 -9.39 -55.51
CA GLU A 108 -77.71 -9.68 -55.49
C GLU A 108 -77.46 -11.16 -55.84
N MET A 109 -76.28 -11.44 -56.40
CA MET A 109 -75.85 -12.78 -56.81
C MET A 109 -74.36 -12.96 -56.51
N PRO A 110 -73.96 -14.02 -55.79
CA PRO A 110 -72.58 -14.32 -55.51
C PRO A 110 -71.92 -14.95 -56.74
N SER A 111 -70.75 -14.46 -57.12
CA SER A 111 -69.92 -15.08 -58.15
C SER A 111 -69.20 -16.32 -57.60
N GLU A 112 -68.44 -17.01 -58.47
CA GLU A 112 -67.62 -18.16 -58.10
C GLU A 112 -66.79 -17.91 -56.83
N ASN A 113 -66.78 -18.91 -55.95
CA ASN A 113 -66.01 -18.85 -54.71
C ASN A 113 -64.51 -18.84 -55.03
N LYS A 114 -63.80 -17.87 -54.47
CA LYS A 114 -62.35 -17.69 -54.64
C LYS A 114 -61.67 -17.77 -53.29
N ASN A 115 -60.43 -18.22 -53.29
CA ASN A 115 -59.61 -18.30 -52.09
C ASN A 115 -58.49 -17.28 -52.14
N ALA A 116 -58.23 -16.62 -51.01
CA ALA A 116 -57.05 -15.81 -50.75
C ALA A 116 -56.30 -16.40 -49.55
N GLU A 117 -54.98 -16.32 -49.59
CA GLU A 117 -54.12 -16.69 -48.47
C GLU A 117 -53.58 -15.42 -47.82
N LEU A 118 -53.73 -15.34 -46.49
CA LEU A 118 -53.22 -14.25 -45.68
C LEU A 118 -52.20 -14.79 -44.69
N LYS A 119 -51.04 -14.13 -44.62
CA LYS A 119 -50.04 -14.37 -43.59
C LYS A 119 -50.11 -13.24 -42.58
N SER A 120 -50.36 -13.58 -41.32
CA SER A 120 -50.40 -12.63 -40.22
C SER A 120 -49.60 -13.14 -39.03
N ILE A 121 -49.22 -12.24 -38.13
CA ILE A 121 -48.49 -12.61 -36.91
C ILE A 121 -49.36 -12.20 -35.73
N PHE A 122 -49.78 -13.18 -34.93
CA PHE A 122 -50.66 -12.98 -33.78
C PHE A 122 -49.85 -13.05 -32.49
N HIS A 123 -49.96 -12.00 -31.66
CA HIS A 123 -49.34 -11.93 -30.35
C HIS A 123 -50.37 -12.27 -29.25
N PRO A 124 -50.28 -13.44 -28.60
CA PRO A 124 -51.32 -13.93 -27.69
C PRO A 124 -51.47 -13.09 -26.41
N LEU A 125 -50.37 -12.56 -25.86
CA LEU A 125 -50.41 -11.73 -24.65
C LEU A 125 -51.24 -10.44 -24.81
N ILE A 126 -51.06 -9.71 -25.92
CA ILE A 126 -51.79 -8.46 -26.19
C ILE A 126 -53.06 -8.67 -27.02
N ASN A 127 -53.27 -9.92 -27.48
CA ASN A 127 -54.40 -10.34 -28.29
C ASN A 127 -54.58 -9.48 -29.57
N GLN A 128 -53.49 -9.26 -30.32
CA GLN A 128 -53.48 -8.41 -31.53
C GLN A 128 -52.58 -8.96 -32.63
N PHE A 129 -52.85 -8.56 -33.88
CA PHE A 129 -51.93 -8.78 -34.99
C PHE A 129 -50.80 -7.75 -34.98
N ILE A 130 -49.58 -8.23 -35.17
CA ILE A 130 -48.36 -7.42 -35.10
C ILE A 130 -47.52 -7.54 -36.37
N SER A 131 -46.59 -6.60 -36.52
CA SER A 131 -45.58 -6.59 -37.57
C SER A 131 -44.26 -7.17 -37.07
N ASP A 132 -43.63 -8.05 -37.85
CA ASP A 132 -42.33 -8.64 -37.51
C ASP A 132 -41.25 -7.56 -37.28
N LYS A 133 -41.28 -6.49 -38.08
CA LYS A 133 -40.28 -5.41 -38.02
C LYS A 133 -40.30 -4.65 -36.70
N ASP A 134 -41.49 -4.42 -36.14
CA ASP A 134 -41.67 -3.61 -34.95
C ASP A 134 -41.32 -4.40 -33.67
N TYR A 135 -41.48 -5.73 -33.72
CA TYR A 135 -41.33 -6.63 -32.57
C TYR A 135 -40.05 -7.48 -32.60
N LYS A 136 -39.26 -7.40 -33.69
CA LYS A 136 -37.94 -8.04 -33.84
C LYS A 136 -37.94 -9.52 -33.43
N LEU A 137 -38.84 -10.29 -34.02
CA LEU A 137 -39.09 -11.66 -33.60
C LEU A 137 -37.88 -12.56 -33.86
N LYS A 138 -37.72 -13.57 -33.00
CA LYS A 138 -36.60 -14.53 -33.03
C LYS A 138 -37.12 -15.95 -33.23
N PRO A 139 -36.26 -16.91 -33.61
CA PRO A 139 -36.62 -18.31 -33.58
C PRO A 139 -37.08 -18.72 -32.18
N TYR A 140 -38.18 -19.46 -32.11
CA TYR A 140 -38.68 -20.06 -30.88
C TYR A 140 -37.98 -21.40 -30.65
N ASP A 141 -37.23 -21.51 -29.56
CA ASP A 141 -36.49 -22.70 -29.16
C ASP A 141 -36.97 -23.15 -27.79
N THR A 142 -37.59 -24.32 -27.71
CA THR A 142 -38.12 -24.87 -26.45
C THR A 142 -37.03 -25.29 -25.46
N GLN A 143 -35.78 -25.48 -25.92
CA GLN A 143 -34.65 -25.89 -25.08
C GLN A 143 -33.84 -24.70 -24.57
N ALA A 144 -34.12 -23.48 -25.06
CA ALA A 144 -33.44 -22.29 -24.60
C ALA A 144 -33.89 -21.91 -23.17
N PRO A 145 -33.01 -21.29 -22.37
CA PRO A 145 -33.37 -20.84 -21.03
C PRO A 145 -34.40 -19.70 -21.07
N TYR A 146 -35.29 -19.65 -20.08
CA TYR A 146 -36.32 -18.60 -19.90
C TYR A 146 -37.34 -18.50 -21.05
N VAL A 147 -37.77 -19.64 -21.56
CA VAL A 147 -38.78 -19.75 -22.63
C VAL A 147 -40.12 -20.13 -22.03
N MET A 148 -41.15 -19.36 -22.35
CA MET A 148 -42.51 -19.65 -21.89
C MET A 148 -43.18 -20.70 -22.77
N PRO A 149 -43.80 -21.74 -22.19
CA PRO A 149 -44.49 -22.76 -22.96
C PRO A 149 -45.72 -22.20 -23.67
N GLN A 150 -46.01 -22.76 -24.85
CA GLN A 150 -47.16 -22.38 -25.68
C GLN A 150 -48.51 -22.63 -24.99
N THR A 151 -48.57 -23.59 -24.07
CA THR A 151 -49.77 -23.91 -23.26
C THR A 151 -50.22 -22.78 -22.35
N LEU A 152 -49.34 -21.83 -22.01
CA LEU A 152 -49.70 -20.64 -21.23
C LEU A 152 -50.22 -19.49 -22.10
N PHE A 153 -50.05 -19.59 -23.40
CA PHE A 153 -50.29 -18.52 -24.38
C PHE A 153 -51.04 -19.06 -25.60
N GLU A 154 -52.11 -19.83 -25.40
CA GLU A 154 -52.79 -20.51 -26.50
C GLU A 154 -53.40 -19.54 -27.54
N ALA A 155 -53.26 -19.89 -28.82
CA ALA A 155 -53.90 -19.19 -29.92
C ALA A 155 -55.34 -19.67 -30.07
N ASN A 156 -56.31 -18.88 -29.63
CA ASN A 156 -57.73 -19.17 -29.86
C ASN A 156 -58.08 -18.96 -31.34
N ILE A 157 -58.04 -20.05 -32.14
CA ILE A 157 -58.25 -20.01 -33.59
C ILE A 157 -59.59 -19.37 -33.97
N SER A 158 -60.68 -19.71 -33.29
CA SER A 158 -61.99 -19.13 -33.58
C SER A 158 -62.03 -17.62 -33.34
N HIS A 159 -61.35 -17.13 -32.30
CA HIS A 159 -61.20 -15.69 -32.07
C HIS A 159 -60.36 -15.03 -33.16
N ILE A 160 -59.25 -15.65 -33.55
CA ILE A 160 -58.36 -15.16 -34.61
C ILE A 160 -59.09 -15.10 -35.95
N ASP A 161 -59.90 -16.11 -36.29
CA ASP A 161 -60.73 -16.11 -37.50
C ASP A 161 -61.71 -14.93 -37.50
N GLN A 162 -62.35 -14.65 -36.36
CA GLN A 162 -63.23 -13.49 -36.23
C GLN A 162 -62.45 -12.17 -36.40
N MET A 163 -61.27 -12.04 -35.78
CA MET A 163 -60.44 -10.84 -35.93
C MET A 163 -60.00 -10.62 -37.38
N ILE A 164 -59.69 -11.69 -38.12
CA ILE A 164 -59.35 -11.60 -39.54
C ILE A 164 -60.58 -11.20 -40.35
N ARG A 165 -61.76 -11.76 -40.07
CA ARG A 165 -63.02 -11.32 -40.71
C ARG A 165 -63.27 -9.83 -40.47
N ASP A 166 -63.12 -9.38 -39.24
CA ASP A 166 -63.33 -7.96 -38.87
C ASP A 166 -62.31 -7.05 -39.56
N MET A 167 -61.03 -7.44 -39.58
CA MET A 167 -59.97 -6.73 -40.30
C MET A 167 -60.29 -6.64 -41.80
N LEU A 168 -60.70 -7.74 -42.43
CA LEU A 168 -61.02 -7.78 -43.86
C LEU A 168 -62.30 -7.01 -44.21
N ASN A 169 -63.28 -6.97 -43.31
CA ASN A 169 -64.50 -6.17 -43.47
C ASN A 169 -64.22 -4.67 -43.43
N GLN A 170 -63.22 -4.24 -42.67
CA GLN A 170 -62.77 -2.85 -42.59
C GLN A 170 -61.72 -2.49 -43.64
N ALA A 171 -61.11 -3.50 -44.29
CA ALA A 171 -60.04 -3.29 -45.25
C ALA A 171 -60.55 -2.74 -46.58
N SER A 172 -59.71 -1.92 -47.21
CA SER A 172 -59.99 -1.34 -48.54
C SER A 172 -59.23 -2.07 -49.65
N GLU A 173 -59.62 -1.81 -50.90
CA GLU A 173 -58.91 -2.29 -52.11
C GLU A 173 -57.42 -1.92 -52.11
N LYS A 174 -57.00 -0.87 -51.40
CA LYS A 174 -55.60 -0.46 -51.27
C LYS A 174 -54.77 -1.39 -50.39
N GLN A 175 -55.41 -2.12 -49.48
CA GLN A 175 -54.76 -3.07 -48.56
C GLN A 175 -54.78 -4.49 -49.11
N PHE A 176 -55.87 -4.86 -49.79
CA PHE A 176 -55.99 -6.15 -50.46
C PHE A 176 -56.61 -5.96 -51.84
N GLU A 177 -55.84 -6.17 -52.91
CA GLU A 177 -56.28 -5.94 -54.30
C GLU A 177 -57.54 -6.75 -54.68
N TRP A 178 -57.74 -7.91 -54.04
CA TRP A 178 -58.90 -8.77 -54.27
C TRP A 178 -60.16 -8.34 -53.49
N LYS A 179 -60.05 -7.46 -52.48
CA LYS A 179 -61.16 -7.02 -51.63
C LYS A 179 -61.80 -5.76 -52.20
N LYS A 180 -62.79 -5.94 -53.07
CA LYS A 180 -63.64 -4.87 -53.61
C LYS A 180 -64.80 -4.52 -52.67
N PRO A 181 -65.47 -3.35 -52.82
CA PRO A 181 -66.65 -2.99 -52.03
C PRO A 181 -67.75 -4.04 -52.08
N ASN A 182 -67.87 -4.76 -53.19
CA ASN A 182 -68.85 -5.81 -53.40
C ASN A 182 -68.33 -7.21 -53.03
N THR A 183 -67.18 -7.36 -52.37
CA THR A 183 -66.68 -8.68 -51.96
C THR A 183 -67.30 -9.12 -50.63
N ASN A 184 -68.00 -10.24 -50.62
CA ASN A 184 -68.49 -10.92 -49.42
C ASN A 184 -67.50 -12.00 -48.96
N ILE A 185 -67.30 -12.13 -47.65
CA ILE A 185 -66.40 -13.13 -47.04
C ILE A 185 -67.27 -14.28 -46.54
N SER A 186 -67.20 -15.42 -47.23
CA SER A 186 -67.97 -16.62 -46.88
C SER A 186 -67.34 -17.35 -45.70
N ASP A 187 -66.04 -17.63 -45.78
CA ASP A 187 -65.34 -18.41 -44.77
C ASP A 187 -63.90 -17.93 -44.53
N VAL A 188 -63.41 -18.17 -43.31
CA VAL A 188 -62.05 -17.87 -42.86
C VAL A 188 -61.63 -19.02 -41.97
N ASN A 189 -60.58 -19.72 -42.40
CA ASN A 189 -59.98 -20.82 -41.66
C ASN A 189 -58.51 -20.51 -41.44
N SER A 190 -58.11 -20.31 -40.18
CA SER A 190 -56.73 -20.04 -39.80
C SER A 190 -56.07 -21.25 -39.17
N LEU A 191 -54.77 -21.40 -39.43
CA LEU A 191 -53.91 -22.36 -38.75
C LEU A 191 -52.60 -21.71 -38.33
N VAL A 192 -52.01 -22.24 -37.26
CA VAL A 192 -50.66 -21.84 -36.81
C VAL A 192 -49.65 -22.52 -37.73
N ALA A 193 -49.00 -21.75 -38.60
CA ALA A 193 -47.99 -22.27 -39.51
C ALA A 193 -46.63 -22.43 -38.81
N LYS A 194 -46.27 -21.46 -37.94
CA LYS A 194 -45.00 -21.48 -37.21
C LYS A 194 -45.10 -20.70 -35.90
N THR A 195 -44.35 -21.12 -34.89
CA THR A 195 -44.13 -20.32 -33.67
C THR A 195 -42.80 -19.59 -33.74
N VAL A 196 -42.81 -18.32 -33.38
CA VAL A 196 -41.65 -17.44 -33.21
C VAL A 196 -41.66 -16.85 -31.80
N ALA A 197 -40.53 -16.29 -31.37
CA ALA A 197 -40.36 -15.77 -30.03
C ALA A 197 -40.27 -14.24 -30.04
N HIS A 198 -41.05 -13.59 -29.16
CA HIS A 198 -40.84 -12.20 -28.80
C HIS A 198 -40.10 -12.14 -27.45
N ARG A 199 -38.93 -11.49 -27.42
CA ARG A 199 -38.06 -11.44 -26.25
C ARG A 199 -38.32 -10.18 -25.43
N LEU A 200 -38.70 -10.35 -24.17
CA LEU A 200 -38.97 -9.25 -23.25
C LEU A 200 -37.94 -9.22 -22.11
N PRO A 201 -37.34 -8.05 -21.81
CA PRO A 201 -36.37 -7.93 -20.74
C PRO A 201 -37.04 -8.07 -19.36
N MET A 202 -36.46 -8.90 -18.51
CA MET A 202 -36.85 -9.16 -17.13
C MET A 202 -35.67 -9.00 -16.19
N ARG A 203 -35.96 -8.65 -14.95
CA ARG A 203 -35.00 -8.57 -13.86
C ARG A 203 -35.51 -9.35 -12.67
N ILE A 204 -34.58 -9.99 -11.96
CA ILE A 204 -34.83 -10.62 -10.68
C ILE A 204 -33.95 -9.94 -9.63
N ALA A 205 -34.55 -9.60 -8.51
CA ALA A 205 -33.90 -8.95 -7.39
C ALA A 205 -34.29 -9.64 -6.07
N LEU A 206 -33.39 -9.58 -5.10
CA LEU A 206 -33.63 -10.07 -3.75
C LEU A 206 -33.61 -8.89 -2.78
N THR A 207 -34.55 -8.88 -1.85
CA THR A 207 -34.50 -7.98 -0.70
C THR A 207 -33.47 -8.49 0.31
N MET A 208 -32.98 -7.60 1.19
CA MET A 208 -32.12 -8.00 2.31
C MET A 208 -32.87 -8.80 3.40
N GLN A 209 -34.15 -9.09 3.20
CA GLN A 209 -34.96 -9.98 4.04
C GLN A 209 -35.17 -11.35 3.39
N GLY A 210 -34.49 -11.62 2.26
CA GLY A 210 -34.63 -12.89 1.54
C GLY A 210 -35.88 -12.99 0.67
N HIS A 211 -36.68 -11.92 0.52
CA HIS A 211 -37.82 -11.93 -0.41
C HIS A 211 -37.37 -11.73 -1.86
N LEU A 212 -37.82 -12.61 -2.74
CA LEU A 212 -37.60 -12.54 -4.18
C LEU A 212 -38.63 -11.64 -4.84
N GLY A 213 -38.16 -10.68 -5.63
CA GLY A 213 -38.96 -9.84 -6.49
C GLY A 213 -38.46 -9.90 -7.93
N PHE A 214 -39.32 -9.56 -8.87
CA PHE A 214 -38.98 -9.47 -10.28
C PHE A 214 -39.85 -8.41 -10.96
N ASP A 215 -39.35 -7.86 -12.05
CA ASP A 215 -40.04 -6.86 -12.85
C ASP A 215 -39.69 -7.01 -14.33
N ALA A 216 -40.67 -6.78 -15.20
CA ALA A 216 -40.42 -6.64 -16.64
C ALA A 216 -40.07 -5.18 -16.93
N LYS A 217 -38.86 -4.93 -17.44
CA LYS A 217 -38.35 -3.56 -17.54
C LYS A 217 -38.74 -2.91 -18.87
N GLY A 218 -39.56 -1.86 -18.81
CA GLY A 218 -39.66 -0.85 -19.87
C GLY A 218 -41.06 -0.29 -20.06
N ASN A 219 -41.19 0.60 -21.05
CA ASN A 219 -42.37 1.46 -21.21
C ASN A 219 -43.23 1.08 -22.41
N SER A 220 -42.96 -0.05 -23.08
CA SER A 220 -43.84 -0.48 -24.18
C SER A 220 -45.16 -1.00 -23.62
N GLU A 221 -46.24 -0.81 -24.37
CA GLU A 221 -47.56 -1.34 -24.03
C GLU A 221 -47.51 -2.85 -23.74
N VAL A 222 -46.76 -3.60 -24.55
CA VAL A 222 -46.58 -5.05 -24.38
C VAL A 222 -45.84 -5.40 -23.09
N GLN A 223 -44.89 -4.58 -22.64
CA GLN A 223 -44.20 -4.79 -21.37
C GLN A 223 -45.10 -4.48 -20.16
N GLN A 224 -45.99 -3.49 -20.27
CA GLN A 224 -46.98 -3.21 -19.23
C GLN A 224 -47.98 -4.36 -19.11
N ILE A 225 -48.49 -4.85 -20.24
CA ILE A 225 -49.38 -6.02 -20.27
C ILE A 225 -48.65 -7.27 -19.75
N PHE A 226 -47.38 -7.46 -20.10
CA PHE A 226 -46.58 -8.56 -19.57
C PHE A 226 -46.41 -8.46 -18.05
N SER A 227 -46.20 -7.25 -17.51
CA SER A 227 -46.12 -7.01 -16.06
C SER A 227 -47.44 -7.35 -15.37
N MET A 228 -48.58 -6.95 -15.94
CA MET A 228 -49.89 -7.32 -15.42
C MET A 228 -50.12 -8.84 -15.47
N TRP A 229 -49.73 -9.49 -16.57
CA TRP A 229 -49.81 -10.95 -16.68
C TRP A 229 -48.98 -11.65 -15.61
N LEU A 230 -47.77 -11.16 -15.35
CA LEU A 230 -46.90 -11.66 -14.29
C LEU A 230 -47.52 -11.54 -12.89
N GLU A 231 -48.26 -10.47 -12.60
CA GLU A 231 -48.96 -10.30 -11.32
C GLU A 231 -50.17 -11.21 -11.16
N GLN A 232 -50.86 -11.53 -12.26
CA GLN A 232 -52.08 -12.34 -12.26
C GLN A 232 -51.82 -13.86 -12.38
N THR A 233 -50.64 -14.23 -12.88
CA THR A 233 -50.27 -15.63 -13.12
C THR A 233 -50.03 -16.37 -11.80
N LYS A 234 -50.39 -17.66 -11.77
CA LYS A 234 -50.15 -18.52 -10.60
C LYS A 234 -48.66 -18.57 -10.26
N HIS A 235 -48.33 -18.30 -9.00
CA HIS A 235 -46.95 -18.24 -8.50
C HIS A 235 -46.10 -19.49 -8.84
N GLU A 236 -46.68 -20.70 -8.78
CA GLU A 236 -45.94 -21.94 -9.11
C GLU A 236 -45.48 -21.98 -10.57
N VAL A 237 -46.31 -21.50 -11.49
CA VAL A 237 -46.00 -21.47 -12.93
C VAL A 237 -44.82 -20.53 -13.18
N LEU A 238 -44.81 -19.38 -12.50
CA LEU A 238 -43.71 -18.42 -12.58
C LEU A 238 -42.43 -18.99 -11.94
N TRP A 239 -42.55 -19.72 -10.84
CA TRP A 239 -41.42 -20.38 -10.22
C TRP A 239 -40.78 -21.39 -11.18
N GLU A 240 -41.57 -22.31 -11.74
CA GLU A 240 -41.10 -23.41 -12.58
C GLU A 240 -40.41 -22.93 -13.86
N HIS A 241 -41.03 -21.99 -14.58
CA HIS A 241 -40.57 -21.62 -15.92
C HIS A 241 -39.67 -20.38 -15.98
N LEU A 242 -39.68 -19.52 -14.96
CA LEU A 242 -38.87 -18.29 -14.94
C LEU A 242 -37.82 -18.24 -13.83
N LEU A 243 -38.24 -18.45 -12.58
CA LEU A 243 -37.40 -18.13 -11.43
C LEU A 243 -36.43 -19.26 -11.10
N ALA A 244 -36.90 -20.51 -11.00
CA ALA A 244 -36.08 -21.67 -10.67
C ALA A 244 -34.88 -21.87 -11.62
N PRO A 245 -35.03 -21.73 -12.96
CA PRO A 245 -33.90 -21.83 -13.89
C PRO A 245 -32.81 -20.77 -13.71
N THR A 246 -33.05 -19.73 -12.91
CA THR A 246 -32.04 -18.71 -12.61
C THR A 246 -31.02 -19.18 -11.59
N PHE A 247 -31.36 -20.16 -10.76
CA PHE A 247 -30.50 -20.64 -9.69
C PHE A 247 -29.81 -21.94 -10.08
N GLN A 248 -28.51 -22.04 -9.79
CA GLN A 248 -27.74 -23.28 -10.00
C GLN A 248 -28.11 -24.31 -8.94
N GLN A 249 -27.87 -25.59 -9.26
CA GLN A 249 -27.89 -26.66 -8.27
C GLN A 249 -26.48 -26.90 -7.74
N ILE A 250 -26.33 -26.91 -6.41
CA ILE A 250 -25.07 -27.24 -5.74
C ILE A 250 -25.36 -28.15 -4.54
N ASP A 251 -24.38 -28.98 -4.18
CA ASP A 251 -24.55 -30.02 -3.15
C ASP A 251 -24.34 -29.51 -1.73
N ASN A 252 -23.88 -28.26 -1.56
CA ASN A 252 -23.48 -27.71 -0.28
C ASN A 252 -24.46 -26.64 0.21
N ASP A 253 -24.82 -26.69 1.49
CA ASP A 253 -25.69 -25.71 2.13
C ASP A 253 -24.90 -24.56 2.76
N LEU A 254 -25.55 -23.39 2.92
CA LEU A 254 -25.02 -22.30 3.73
C LEU A 254 -25.24 -22.61 5.22
N PRO A 255 -24.35 -22.13 6.11
CA PRO A 255 -24.60 -22.20 7.55
C PRO A 255 -25.86 -21.42 7.92
N THR A 256 -26.43 -21.66 9.10
CA THR A 256 -27.58 -20.90 9.58
C THR A 256 -27.22 -19.42 9.79
N PHE A 257 -27.99 -18.51 9.20
CA PHE A 257 -27.82 -17.06 9.35
C PHE A 257 -29.18 -16.35 9.33
N GLU A 258 -29.22 -15.14 9.88
CA GLU A 258 -30.38 -14.25 9.78
C GLU A 258 -30.26 -13.34 8.55
N TRP A 259 -31.33 -13.22 7.76
CA TRP A 259 -31.29 -12.38 6.55
C TRP A 259 -30.92 -10.91 6.85
N SER A 260 -31.28 -10.40 8.03
CA SER A 260 -30.90 -9.05 8.47
C SER A 260 -29.39 -8.82 8.62
N SER A 261 -28.58 -9.87 8.73
CA SER A 261 -27.12 -9.76 8.80
C SER A 261 -26.44 -9.78 7.43
N VAL A 262 -27.20 -10.01 6.34
CA VAL A 262 -26.69 -10.04 4.97
C VAL A 262 -26.30 -8.63 4.52
N LEU A 263 -25.04 -8.48 4.14
CA LEU A 263 -24.48 -7.22 3.62
C LEU A 263 -24.59 -7.14 2.10
N ASP A 264 -24.39 -8.27 1.42
CA ASP A 264 -24.53 -8.37 -0.04
C ASP A 264 -24.90 -9.79 -0.46
N VAL A 265 -25.52 -9.93 -1.64
CA VAL A 265 -25.97 -11.21 -2.20
C VAL A 265 -25.91 -11.20 -3.72
N THR A 266 -25.53 -12.33 -4.30
CA THR A 266 -25.53 -12.55 -5.75
C THR A 266 -25.69 -14.03 -6.10
N LEU A 267 -25.85 -14.31 -7.39
CA LEU A 267 -25.91 -15.68 -7.92
C LEU A 267 -24.54 -16.37 -7.82
N VAL A 268 -24.54 -17.69 -7.79
CA VAL A 268 -23.33 -18.51 -7.62
C VAL A 268 -22.26 -18.23 -8.69
N GLU A 269 -22.68 -18.03 -9.95
CA GLU A 269 -21.78 -17.70 -11.06
C GLU A 269 -21.04 -16.37 -10.89
N ASN A 270 -21.61 -15.43 -10.14
CA ASN A 270 -21.08 -14.09 -10.01
C ASN A 270 -20.05 -14.00 -8.87
N THR A 271 -19.12 -13.05 -8.97
CA THR A 271 -18.12 -12.80 -7.93
C THR A 271 -18.58 -11.70 -6.97
N LEU A 272 -18.35 -11.90 -5.67
CA LEU A 272 -18.47 -10.86 -4.65
C LEU A 272 -17.08 -10.46 -4.21
N LEU A 273 -16.42 -9.65 -5.02
CA LEU A 273 -15.11 -9.08 -4.68
C LEU A 273 -15.31 -7.79 -3.89
N ASP A 274 -14.45 -7.58 -2.89
CA ASP A 274 -14.35 -6.29 -2.22
C ASP A 274 -12.97 -5.67 -2.45
N GLU A 275 -12.94 -4.65 -3.30
CA GLU A 275 -11.71 -3.93 -3.60
C GLU A 275 -11.27 -3.02 -2.45
N ASN A 276 -12.12 -2.67 -1.49
CA ASN A 276 -11.73 -1.83 -0.37
C ASN A 276 -11.06 -2.63 0.77
N ALA A 277 -11.01 -3.96 0.65
CA ALA A 277 -10.35 -4.83 1.60
C ALA A 277 -8.85 -4.51 1.71
N LEU A 278 -8.38 -4.41 2.96
CA LEU A 278 -6.97 -4.32 3.30
C LEU A 278 -6.26 -5.66 3.09
N ILE A 279 -6.90 -6.76 3.49
CA ILE A 279 -6.41 -8.13 3.30
C ILE A 279 -7.54 -8.99 2.74
N GLN A 280 -7.22 -9.85 1.79
CA GLN A 280 -8.13 -10.84 1.24
C GLN A 280 -7.66 -12.25 1.60
N VAL A 281 -8.56 -13.09 2.10
CA VAL A 281 -8.25 -14.45 2.51
C VAL A 281 -9.04 -15.43 1.67
N TYR A 282 -8.38 -16.47 1.16
CA TYR A 282 -8.96 -17.50 0.31
C TYR A 282 -8.60 -18.91 0.80
N ALA A 283 -9.47 -19.88 0.55
CA ALA A 283 -9.20 -21.29 0.81
C ALA A 283 -8.56 -21.97 -0.41
N GLU A 284 -7.48 -22.71 -0.19
CA GLU A 284 -6.65 -23.49 -1.12
C GLU A 284 -5.98 -22.73 -2.26
N LYS A 285 -6.68 -21.82 -2.92
CA LYS A 285 -6.17 -21.08 -4.08
C LYS A 285 -6.72 -19.67 -4.15
N SER A 286 -5.84 -18.72 -4.41
CA SER A 286 -6.23 -17.36 -4.76
C SER A 286 -6.87 -17.32 -6.17
N PRO A 287 -7.99 -16.61 -6.36
CA PRO A 287 -8.54 -16.36 -7.69
C PRO A 287 -7.64 -15.44 -8.53
N ASN A 288 -6.70 -14.73 -7.91
CA ASN A 288 -5.83 -13.76 -8.57
C ASN A 288 -4.53 -14.43 -9.05
N GLN A 289 -4.19 -14.25 -10.34
CA GLN A 289 -2.93 -14.78 -10.90
C GLN A 289 -1.69 -14.02 -10.40
N VAL A 290 -1.82 -12.71 -10.20
CA VAL A 290 -0.81 -11.84 -9.58
C VAL A 290 -1.55 -10.92 -8.61
N SER A 291 -1.25 -11.03 -7.33
CA SER A 291 -1.92 -10.18 -6.34
C SER A 291 -1.24 -8.83 -6.21
N ASN A 292 -2.00 -7.76 -6.45
CA ASN A 292 -1.58 -6.38 -6.16
C ASN A 292 -1.79 -6.01 -4.68
N LYS A 293 -2.58 -6.80 -3.94
CA LYS A 293 -2.99 -6.56 -2.55
C LYS A 293 -2.49 -7.65 -1.60
N PRO A 294 -2.47 -7.40 -0.29
CA PRO A 294 -2.13 -8.43 0.68
C PRO A 294 -3.16 -9.56 0.64
N GLU A 295 -2.69 -10.79 0.46
CA GLU A 295 -3.54 -11.98 0.42
C GLU A 295 -3.06 -13.04 1.40
N ILE A 296 -4.00 -13.78 1.97
CA ILE A 296 -3.72 -15.00 2.73
C ILE A 296 -4.38 -16.17 1.99
N VAL A 297 -3.62 -17.23 1.73
CA VAL A 297 -4.14 -18.49 1.19
C VAL A 297 -4.01 -19.55 2.26
N LEU A 298 -5.14 -20.04 2.75
CA LEU A 298 -5.22 -21.10 3.74
C LEU A 298 -5.19 -22.43 2.98
N SER A 299 -4.16 -23.26 3.17
CA SER A 299 -4.05 -24.53 2.45
C SER A 299 -3.70 -25.68 3.39
N GLU A 300 -4.46 -26.77 3.29
CA GLU A 300 -4.21 -28.02 4.02
C GLU A 300 -2.94 -28.73 3.52
N LYS A 301 -2.52 -28.46 2.28
CA LYS A 301 -1.34 -29.08 1.65
C LYS A 301 -0.03 -28.37 1.98
N ALA A 302 -0.10 -27.14 2.45
CA ALA A 302 1.09 -26.39 2.82
C ALA A 302 1.73 -26.98 4.09
N LYS A 303 3.04 -27.20 4.07
CA LYS A 303 3.79 -27.68 5.25
C LYS A 303 4.37 -26.55 6.10
N LEU A 304 4.65 -25.42 5.47
CA LEU A 304 5.27 -24.24 6.08
C LEU A 304 4.60 -22.98 5.54
N ALA A 305 4.56 -21.95 6.38
CA ALA A 305 4.17 -20.62 5.96
C ALA A 305 5.15 -20.08 4.91
N LYS A 306 4.64 -19.54 3.80
CA LYS A 306 5.48 -19.01 2.73
C LYS A 306 4.89 -17.75 2.14
N LEU A 307 5.71 -16.72 2.03
CA LEU A 307 5.35 -15.47 1.37
C LEU A 307 5.89 -15.47 -0.07
N GLN A 308 5.01 -15.20 -1.04
CA GLN A 308 5.37 -14.98 -2.44
C GLN A 308 4.75 -13.66 -2.91
N GLY A 309 5.59 -12.63 -3.11
CA GLY A 309 5.11 -11.29 -3.37
C GLY A 309 4.30 -10.76 -2.19
N LYS A 310 3.00 -10.54 -2.38
CA LYS A 310 2.05 -10.11 -1.33
C LYS A 310 1.09 -11.22 -0.88
N THR A 311 1.30 -12.45 -1.32
CA THR A 311 0.45 -13.59 -0.97
C THR A 311 1.16 -14.46 0.05
N LEU A 312 0.58 -14.57 1.24
CA LEU A 312 1.03 -15.43 2.32
C LEU A 312 0.24 -16.75 2.28
N THR A 313 0.90 -17.85 1.94
CA THR A 313 0.29 -19.19 2.03
C THR A 313 0.58 -19.78 3.40
N LEU A 314 -0.46 -20.20 4.11
CA LEU A 314 -0.39 -20.76 5.46
C LEU A 314 -0.92 -22.20 5.48
N PRO A 315 -0.23 -23.12 6.19
CA PRO A 315 -0.83 -24.36 6.64
C PRO A 315 -2.06 -24.04 7.50
N PHE A 316 -3.21 -24.60 7.17
CA PHE A 316 -4.44 -24.36 7.91
C PHE A 316 -5.26 -25.65 7.96
N THR A 317 -5.50 -26.17 9.16
CA THR A 317 -6.26 -27.42 9.40
C THR A 317 -7.57 -27.18 10.15
N THR A 318 -7.81 -25.94 10.60
CA THR A 318 -9.05 -25.59 11.29
C THR A 318 -10.21 -25.56 10.29
N ALA A 319 -11.34 -26.16 10.66
CA ALA A 319 -12.52 -26.17 9.81
C ALA A 319 -13.04 -24.74 9.57
N LEU A 320 -13.14 -24.35 8.31
CA LEU A 320 -13.79 -23.11 7.89
C LEU A 320 -15.32 -23.30 7.82
N PRO A 321 -16.11 -22.22 7.88
CA PRO A 321 -17.55 -22.31 7.71
C PRO A 321 -17.93 -23.01 6.40
N GLN A 322 -19.02 -23.75 6.44
CA GLN A 322 -19.53 -24.46 5.26
C GLN A 322 -19.75 -23.48 4.11
N GLY A 323 -19.22 -23.80 2.93
CA GLY A 323 -19.33 -22.93 1.75
C GLY A 323 -18.38 -21.73 1.74
N PHE A 324 -17.39 -21.63 2.63
CA PHE A 324 -16.42 -20.55 2.64
C PHE A 324 -15.77 -20.33 1.25
N GLN A 325 -15.73 -19.07 0.81
CA GLN A 325 -15.08 -18.67 -0.45
C GLN A 325 -13.98 -17.65 -0.20
N ALA A 326 -14.27 -16.63 0.60
CA ALA A 326 -13.32 -15.58 0.91
C ALA A 326 -13.62 -14.90 2.24
N LEU A 327 -12.61 -14.26 2.83
CA LEU A 327 -12.75 -13.29 3.91
C LEU A 327 -12.06 -11.99 3.53
N TYR A 328 -12.69 -10.86 3.84
CA TYR A 328 -12.18 -9.52 3.59
C TYR A 328 -12.02 -8.77 4.90
N LEU A 329 -10.79 -8.39 5.21
CA LEU A 329 -10.45 -7.54 6.36
C LEU A 329 -10.32 -6.09 5.92
N TYR A 330 -10.87 -5.15 6.70
CA TYR A 330 -10.81 -3.72 6.42
C TYR A 330 -9.87 -2.96 7.37
N LYS A 331 -9.60 -1.69 7.05
CA LYS A 331 -8.71 -0.83 7.84
C LYS A 331 -9.19 -0.55 9.26
N ASP A 332 -10.50 -0.60 9.50
CA ASP A 332 -11.11 -0.46 10.81
C ASP A 332 -11.08 -1.78 11.63
N GLN A 333 -10.36 -2.79 11.14
CA GLN A 333 -10.26 -4.13 11.73
C GLN A 333 -11.58 -4.93 11.74
N THR A 334 -12.60 -4.45 11.04
CA THR A 334 -13.79 -5.26 10.78
C THR A 334 -13.51 -6.27 9.66
N ALA A 335 -14.20 -7.40 9.70
CA ALA A 335 -14.09 -8.44 8.69
C ALA A 335 -15.46 -8.86 8.16
N THR A 336 -15.47 -9.30 6.90
CA THR A 336 -16.65 -9.90 6.27
C THR A 336 -16.28 -11.20 5.60
N ILE A 337 -17.22 -12.13 5.57
CA ILE A 337 -17.06 -13.44 4.93
C ILE A 337 -17.97 -13.56 3.73
N VAL A 338 -17.48 -14.23 2.68
CA VAL A 338 -18.27 -14.63 1.52
C VAL A 338 -18.44 -16.13 1.54
N LEU A 339 -19.70 -16.57 1.54
CA LEU A 339 -20.10 -17.97 1.59
C LEU A 339 -20.92 -18.31 0.35
N LYS A 340 -20.78 -19.55 -0.13
CA LYS A 340 -21.52 -20.14 -1.26
C LYS A 340 -22.20 -21.42 -0.80
N GLY A 341 -23.52 -21.49 -1.00
CA GLY A 341 -24.30 -22.68 -0.65
C GLY A 341 -25.79 -22.47 -0.89
N ASN A 342 -26.58 -23.50 -0.62
CA ASN A 342 -28.04 -23.40 -0.67
C ASN A 342 -28.58 -22.68 0.58
N THR A 343 -29.60 -21.85 0.38
CA THR A 343 -30.36 -21.20 1.46
C THR A 343 -31.81 -21.00 1.06
N HIS A 344 -32.66 -20.75 2.05
CA HIS A 344 -34.08 -20.49 1.84
C HIS A 344 -34.31 -19.00 1.55
N ILE A 345 -34.89 -18.72 0.39
CA ILE A 345 -35.48 -17.42 0.05
C ILE A 345 -37.01 -17.52 0.12
N PHE A 346 -37.69 -16.38 0.22
CA PHE A 346 -39.15 -16.33 0.25
C PHE A 346 -39.70 -15.79 -1.07
N TYR A 347 -40.52 -16.59 -1.74
CA TYR A 347 -41.29 -16.16 -2.90
C TYR A 347 -42.76 -16.53 -2.67
N ALA A 348 -43.68 -15.57 -2.91
CA ALA A 348 -45.12 -15.78 -2.72
C ALA A 348 -45.50 -16.35 -1.32
N LYS A 349 -44.81 -15.89 -0.27
CA LYS A 349 -44.94 -16.38 1.13
C LYS A 349 -44.53 -17.85 1.34
N GLN A 350 -43.87 -18.48 0.38
CA GLN A 350 -43.34 -19.83 0.50
C GLN A 350 -41.81 -19.82 0.51
N PRO A 351 -41.17 -20.64 1.35
CA PRO A 351 -39.72 -20.83 1.31
C PRO A 351 -39.32 -21.63 0.07
N ARG A 352 -38.26 -21.20 -0.60
CA ARG A 352 -37.65 -21.88 -1.75
C ARG A 352 -36.16 -22.05 -1.50
N LEU A 353 -35.67 -23.27 -1.64
CA LEU A 353 -34.25 -23.56 -1.51
C LEU A 353 -33.53 -23.20 -2.81
N VAL A 354 -32.55 -22.32 -2.72
CA VAL A 354 -31.76 -21.83 -3.87
C VAL A 354 -30.29 -21.70 -3.54
N ALA A 355 -29.44 -21.89 -4.54
CA ALA A 355 -28.02 -21.65 -4.41
C ALA A 355 -27.68 -20.17 -4.57
N LEU A 356 -27.01 -19.60 -3.56
CA LEU A 356 -26.59 -18.20 -3.57
C LEU A 356 -25.15 -18.04 -3.06
N LYS A 357 -24.59 -16.87 -3.37
CA LYS A 357 -23.38 -16.36 -2.74
C LYS A 357 -23.75 -15.16 -1.89
N ILE A 358 -23.46 -15.23 -0.59
CA ILE A 358 -23.82 -14.20 0.38
C ILE A 358 -22.57 -13.62 1.03
N LYS A 359 -22.64 -12.35 1.39
CA LYS A 359 -21.64 -11.65 2.17
C LYS A 359 -22.22 -11.30 3.55
N LEU A 360 -21.56 -11.78 4.59
CA LEU A 360 -21.94 -11.58 6.00
C LEU A 360 -20.85 -10.83 6.74
N ARG A 361 -21.20 -10.22 7.88
CA ARG A 361 -20.19 -9.81 8.86
C ARG A 361 -19.53 -11.05 9.45
N ASP A 362 -18.21 -10.99 9.60
CA ASP A 362 -17.49 -12.01 10.33
C ASP A 362 -17.64 -11.79 11.85
N GLU A 363 -17.77 -12.88 12.60
CA GLU A 363 -17.79 -12.86 14.07
C GLU A 363 -16.55 -13.51 14.67
N GLN A 364 -16.00 -14.56 14.04
CA GLN A 364 -14.94 -15.38 14.64
C GLN A 364 -13.88 -15.87 13.65
N VAL A 365 -14.16 -15.96 12.35
CA VAL A 365 -13.27 -16.61 11.38
C VAL A 365 -11.94 -15.84 11.26
N TRP A 366 -12.00 -14.51 11.22
CA TRP A 366 -10.80 -13.68 11.23
C TRP A 366 -9.98 -13.87 12.49
N SER A 367 -10.61 -13.98 13.66
CA SER A 367 -9.88 -14.19 14.91
C SER A 367 -9.12 -15.52 14.92
N THR A 368 -9.72 -16.58 14.37
CA THR A 368 -9.08 -17.89 14.22
C THR A 368 -7.92 -17.83 13.22
N ILE A 369 -8.12 -17.19 12.06
CA ILE A 369 -7.06 -17.03 11.06
C ILE A 369 -5.92 -16.18 11.62
N LYS A 370 -6.24 -15.08 12.32
CA LYS A 370 -5.27 -14.23 12.98
C LYS A 370 -4.41 -15.06 13.94
N ASN A 371 -5.04 -15.81 14.85
CA ASN A 371 -4.32 -16.67 15.81
C ASN A 371 -3.41 -17.69 15.12
N GLU A 372 -3.84 -18.28 14.01
CA GLU A 372 -3.00 -19.19 13.24
C GLU A 372 -1.80 -18.47 12.62
N VAL A 373 -2.01 -17.29 12.01
CA VAL A 373 -0.91 -16.44 11.52
C VAL A 373 0.09 -16.14 12.66
N MET A 374 -0.43 -15.85 13.87
CA MET A 374 0.40 -15.60 15.05
C MET A 374 1.21 -16.81 15.47
N HIS A 375 0.63 -18.01 15.38
CA HIS A 375 1.34 -19.26 15.71
C HIS A 375 2.58 -19.42 14.81
N TRP A 376 2.42 -19.19 13.51
CA TRP A 376 3.50 -19.29 12.53
C TRP A 376 4.55 -18.17 12.61
N ASN A 377 4.27 -17.05 13.30
CA ASN A 377 5.30 -16.05 13.61
C ASN A 377 6.43 -16.61 14.49
N THR A 378 6.13 -17.63 15.32
CA THR A 378 7.07 -18.14 16.33
C THR A 378 7.98 -19.27 15.82
N THR A 379 7.70 -19.85 14.65
CA THR A 379 8.24 -21.18 14.28
C THR A 379 9.18 -21.25 13.08
N ASN A 380 9.57 -20.13 12.43
CA ASN A 380 10.82 -19.97 11.60
C ASN A 380 10.75 -18.97 10.42
N THR A 381 9.69 -18.17 10.26
CA THR A 381 9.56 -17.31 9.06
C THR A 381 9.33 -15.84 9.39
N LEU A 382 10.41 -15.05 9.29
CA LEU A 382 10.38 -13.57 9.38
C LEU A 382 9.39 -12.94 8.39
N ASP A 383 9.10 -13.62 7.29
CA ASP A 383 8.11 -13.20 6.30
C ASP A 383 6.68 -13.09 6.87
N VAL A 384 6.30 -14.01 7.77
CA VAL A 384 4.98 -13.97 8.43
C VAL A 384 4.93 -12.79 9.38
N LEU A 385 6.03 -12.54 10.10
CA LEU A 385 6.16 -11.39 10.99
C LEU A 385 6.06 -10.07 10.20
N ALA A 386 6.73 -9.99 9.05
CA ALA A 386 6.63 -8.85 8.14
C ALA A 386 5.19 -8.64 7.61
N PHE A 387 4.51 -9.72 7.24
CA PHE A 387 3.12 -9.69 6.78
C PHE A 387 2.14 -9.27 7.89
N SER A 388 2.38 -9.71 9.13
CA SER A 388 1.50 -9.42 10.28
C SER A 388 1.33 -7.91 10.54
N ARG A 389 2.28 -7.09 10.08
CA ARG A 389 2.21 -5.62 10.15
C ARG A 389 1.02 -5.01 9.41
N TYR A 390 0.37 -5.73 8.49
CA TYR A 390 -0.87 -5.26 7.85
C TYR A 390 -2.03 -5.12 8.83
N PHE A 391 -2.09 -5.96 9.87
CA PHE A 391 -3.22 -5.98 10.81
C PHE A 391 -2.80 -5.80 12.27
N LEU A 392 -1.50 -5.70 12.56
CA LEU A 392 -0.94 -5.38 13.88
C LEU A 392 -0.22 -4.04 13.87
N SER A 393 -0.25 -3.36 15.01
CA SER A 393 0.61 -2.20 15.28
C SER A 393 2.08 -2.61 15.36
N GLU A 394 2.99 -1.65 15.16
CA GLU A 394 4.44 -1.92 15.25
C GLU A 394 4.82 -2.47 16.63
N HIS A 395 4.18 -1.96 17.70
CA HIS A 395 4.40 -2.42 19.07
C HIS A 395 3.97 -3.88 19.28
N GLU A 396 2.81 -4.30 18.77
CA GLU A 396 2.35 -5.69 18.86
C GLU A 396 3.27 -6.65 18.09
N VAL A 397 3.77 -6.22 16.92
CA VAL A 397 4.74 -7.00 16.14
C VAL A 397 6.05 -7.18 16.91
N ILE A 398 6.55 -6.12 17.58
CA ILE A 398 7.77 -6.20 18.41
C ILE A 398 7.60 -7.21 19.56
N GLN A 399 6.45 -7.22 20.23
CA GLN A 399 6.21 -8.13 21.36
C GLN A 399 6.36 -9.61 20.97
N GLN A 400 6.04 -9.94 19.73
CA GLN A 400 6.08 -11.31 19.20
C GLN A 400 7.36 -11.63 18.44
N ALA A 401 8.18 -10.62 18.16
CA ALA A 401 9.45 -10.83 17.52
C ALA A 401 10.35 -11.70 18.41
N PRO A 402 10.97 -12.76 17.84
CA PRO A 402 12.02 -13.50 18.53
C PRO A 402 13.27 -12.64 18.69
N ASN A 403 14.28 -13.14 19.41
CA ASN A 403 15.59 -12.50 19.42
C ASN A 403 16.26 -12.69 18.06
N LEU A 404 16.55 -11.59 17.37
CA LEU A 404 17.05 -11.56 16.00
C LEU A 404 18.55 -11.29 15.96
N THR A 405 19.23 -11.91 15.01
CA THR A 405 20.55 -11.44 14.55
C THR A 405 20.41 -10.16 13.71
N MET A 406 21.49 -9.41 13.53
CA MET A 406 21.47 -8.21 12.67
C MET A 406 21.12 -8.56 11.21
N LYS A 407 21.58 -9.72 10.71
CA LYS A 407 21.25 -10.20 9.36
C LYS A 407 19.76 -10.47 9.20
N GLU A 408 19.15 -11.13 10.19
CA GLU A 408 17.71 -11.38 10.21
C GLU A 408 16.90 -10.09 10.32
N THR A 409 17.38 -9.14 11.12
CA THR A 409 16.77 -7.81 11.24
C THR A 409 16.80 -7.06 9.91
N MET A 410 17.91 -7.10 9.18
CA MET A 410 18.01 -6.48 7.85
C MET A 410 17.04 -7.14 6.85
N ASN A 411 16.97 -8.48 6.85
CA ASN A 411 16.02 -9.22 6.01
C ASN A 411 14.57 -8.84 6.34
N LEU A 412 14.22 -8.72 7.62
CA LEU A 412 12.90 -8.30 8.08
C LEU A 412 12.60 -6.86 7.64
N HIS A 413 13.57 -5.95 7.80
CA HIS A 413 13.44 -4.56 7.37
C HIS A 413 13.17 -4.43 5.87
N GLU A 414 13.88 -5.19 5.04
CA GLU A 414 13.65 -5.24 3.60
C GLU A 414 12.30 -5.86 3.24
N ALA A 415 11.92 -6.96 3.89
CA ALA A 415 10.63 -7.62 3.67
C ALA A 415 9.47 -6.66 4.00
N MET A 416 9.54 -5.95 5.14
CA MET A 416 8.55 -4.93 5.48
C MET A 416 8.54 -3.81 4.44
N LYS A 417 9.69 -3.22 4.08
CA LYS A 417 9.76 -2.20 3.02
C LYS A 417 9.10 -2.63 1.71
N LYS A 418 9.31 -3.88 1.28
CA LYS A 418 8.70 -4.44 0.06
C LYS A 418 7.18 -4.63 0.17
N LEU A 419 6.69 -5.01 1.35
CA LEU A 419 5.27 -5.27 1.57
C LEU A 419 4.49 -3.98 1.81
N ASN A 420 4.88 -3.20 2.81
CA ASN A 420 4.08 -2.12 3.38
C ASN A 420 4.72 -0.72 3.20
N ASN A 421 5.78 -0.60 2.40
CA ASN A 421 6.54 0.63 2.15
C ASN A 421 7.14 1.28 3.40
N THR A 422 7.16 0.57 4.53
CA THR A 422 7.68 1.04 5.81
C THR A 422 8.65 0.02 6.38
N GLY A 423 9.91 0.39 6.59
CA GLY A 423 10.86 -0.46 7.32
C GLY A 423 10.66 -0.40 8.83
N LEU A 424 11.56 -1.04 9.57
CA LEU A 424 11.68 -0.90 11.02
C LEU A 424 11.99 0.55 11.38
N ARG A 425 11.21 1.17 12.28
CA ARG A 425 11.39 2.57 12.69
C ARG A 425 11.57 2.72 14.19
N ALA A 426 10.82 1.98 14.99
CA ALA A 426 10.87 2.11 16.44
C ALA A 426 12.22 1.65 17.00
N SER A 427 12.80 2.44 17.92
CA SER A 427 14.01 2.07 18.66
C SER A 427 13.81 0.83 19.55
N ALA A 428 12.56 0.53 19.92
CA ALA A 428 12.19 -0.67 20.67
C ALA A 428 12.53 -1.98 19.94
N TRP A 429 12.75 -1.95 18.62
CA TRP A 429 13.28 -3.11 17.91
C TRP A 429 14.66 -3.51 18.40
N LEU A 430 15.48 -2.56 18.88
CA LEU A 430 16.85 -2.82 19.32
C LEU A 430 16.92 -3.75 20.53
N ASP A 431 15.88 -3.78 21.37
CA ASP A 431 15.79 -4.69 22.51
C ASP A 431 15.55 -6.16 22.09
N LYS A 432 15.16 -6.38 20.83
CA LYS A 432 14.96 -7.70 20.23
C LYS A 432 16.13 -8.15 19.36
N ILE A 433 17.19 -7.35 19.25
CA ILE A 433 18.36 -7.67 18.44
C ILE A 433 19.48 -8.11 19.37
N GLN A 434 20.19 -9.16 18.98
CA GLN A 434 21.44 -9.55 19.62
C GLN A 434 22.46 -8.41 19.56
N GLN A 435 23.35 -8.36 20.56
CA GLN A 435 24.39 -7.33 20.60
C GLN A 435 25.28 -7.41 19.36
N ILE A 436 25.58 -6.24 18.78
CA ILE A 436 26.44 -6.11 17.61
C ILE A 436 27.88 -6.48 17.98
N ALA A 437 28.44 -7.48 17.30
CA ALA A 437 29.74 -8.05 17.63
C ALA A 437 30.84 -7.70 16.61
N ASN A 438 30.49 -7.24 15.40
CA ASN A 438 31.45 -7.03 14.32
C ASN A 438 31.09 -5.89 13.35
N PHE A 439 32.05 -5.52 12.50
CA PHE A 439 31.91 -4.42 11.54
C PHE A 439 30.88 -4.68 10.43
N ASN A 440 30.61 -5.95 10.08
CA ASN A 440 29.57 -6.26 9.08
C ASN A 440 28.18 -5.99 9.67
N GLU A 441 27.92 -6.45 10.89
CA GLU A 441 26.68 -6.16 11.61
C GLU A 441 26.52 -4.65 11.88
N LEU A 442 27.60 -3.93 12.17
CA LEU A 442 27.57 -2.47 12.31
C LEU A 442 27.14 -1.78 11.00
N LYS A 443 27.60 -2.28 9.85
CA LYS A 443 27.19 -1.76 8.54
C LYS A 443 25.69 -2.00 8.31
N ASP A 444 25.20 -3.17 8.65
CA ASP A 444 23.77 -3.53 8.53
C ASP A 444 22.91 -2.72 9.52
N PHE A 445 23.40 -2.46 10.72
CA PHE A 445 22.76 -1.56 11.68
C PHE A 445 22.63 -0.14 11.12
N ARG A 446 23.72 0.43 10.59
CA ARG A 446 23.72 1.80 10.04
C ARG A 446 22.84 1.94 8.79
N SER A 447 22.68 0.88 8.00
CA SER A 447 21.78 0.89 6.84
C SER A 447 20.30 0.79 7.28
N THR A 448 20.01 0.05 8.34
CA THR A 448 18.66 -0.20 8.86
C THR A 448 18.16 0.97 9.73
N PHE A 449 19.00 1.46 10.65
CA PHE A 449 18.71 2.47 11.65
C PHE A 449 19.58 3.72 11.47
N SER A 450 19.57 4.30 10.26
CA SER A 450 20.42 5.46 9.92
C SER A 450 20.18 6.72 10.77
N HIS A 451 19.11 6.76 11.54
CA HIS A 451 18.72 7.87 12.41
C HIS A 451 19.17 7.70 13.86
N LEU A 452 19.76 6.55 14.22
CA LEU A 452 20.19 6.24 15.58
C LEU A 452 21.71 6.12 15.66
N GLU A 453 22.28 6.64 16.75
CA GLU A 453 23.67 6.41 17.11
C GLU A 453 23.79 5.12 17.93
N LEU A 454 24.90 4.38 17.78
CA LEU A 454 25.10 3.13 18.50
C LEU A 454 25.39 3.40 19.98
N ALA A 455 24.51 2.91 20.86
CA ALA A 455 24.70 2.96 22.31
C ALA A 455 25.47 1.72 22.82
N PRO A 456 26.18 1.82 23.97
CA PRO A 456 26.96 0.71 24.53
C PRO A 456 26.16 -0.57 24.78
N GLN A 457 24.89 -0.45 25.18
CA GLN A 457 24.03 -1.59 25.51
C GLN A 457 23.68 -2.49 24.31
N TRP A 458 23.82 -1.97 23.09
CA TRP A 458 23.46 -2.68 21.84
C TRP A 458 24.65 -3.32 21.13
N ALA A 459 25.85 -3.21 21.69
CA ALA A 459 27.06 -3.77 21.13
C ALA A 459 27.77 -4.64 22.17
N GLU A 460 28.52 -5.64 21.70
CA GLU A 460 29.38 -6.39 22.60
C GLU A 460 30.45 -5.46 23.19
N PRO A 461 30.72 -5.51 24.51
CA PRO A 461 31.62 -4.56 25.16
C PRO A 461 33.01 -4.46 24.52
N LEU A 462 33.60 -5.60 24.12
CA LEU A 462 34.91 -5.65 23.46
C LEU A 462 34.88 -5.01 22.06
N PHE A 463 33.81 -5.25 21.30
CA PHE A 463 33.66 -4.65 19.98
C PHE A 463 33.42 -3.14 20.09
N PHE A 464 32.58 -2.70 21.03
CA PHE A 464 32.32 -1.29 21.28
C PHE A 464 33.59 -0.54 21.69
N ALA A 465 34.39 -1.11 22.60
CA ALA A 465 35.69 -0.55 23.00
C ALA A 465 36.66 -0.45 21.81
N LYS A 466 36.71 -1.48 20.95
CA LYS A 466 37.51 -1.48 19.73
C LYS A 466 37.09 -0.38 18.74
N LEU A 467 35.79 -0.09 18.63
CA LEU A 467 35.30 1.03 17.81
C LEU A 467 35.82 2.37 18.30
N LEU A 468 35.82 2.59 19.61
CA LEU A 468 36.37 3.80 20.22
C LEU A 468 37.88 3.92 20.03
N ASP A 469 38.63 2.81 20.22
CA ASP A 469 40.07 2.78 19.97
C ASP A 469 40.42 3.08 18.50
N ASP A 470 39.69 2.51 17.54
CA ASP A 470 39.89 2.78 16.12
C ASP A 470 39.53 4.23 15.75
N ALA A 471 38.50 4.80 16.38
CA ALA A 471 38.10 6.18 16.19
C ALA A 471 39.15 7.16 16.76
N PHE A 472 39.69 6.84 17.94
CA PHE A 472 40.78 7.57 18.58
C PHE A 472 42.03 7.61 17.70
N ASP A 473 42.47 6.47 17.17
CA ASP A 473 43.66 6.40 16.32
C ASP A 473 43.52 7.19 15.02
N LYS A 474 42.35 7.07 14.38
CA LYS A 474 42.04 7.76 13.12
C LYS A 474 41.71 9.24 13.32
N GLY A 475 41.48 9.68 14.55
CA GLY A 475 41.07 11.05 14.88
C GLY A 475 39.69 11.40 14.33
N GLN A 476 38.77 10.45 14.34
CA GLN A 476 37.41 10.58 13.79
C GLN A 476 36.37 10.21 14.85
N LYS A 477 35.10 10.46 14.52
CA LYS A 477 33.97 10.01 15.33
C LYS A 477 33.76 8.50 15.15
N ALA A 478 33.41 7.79 16.22
CA ALA A 478 33.10 6.36 16.16
C ALA A 478 31.69 6.10 15.61
N GLY A 479 30.80 7.09 15.61
CA GLY A 479 29.38 6.97 15.27
C GLY A 479 28.60 6.31 16.41
N THR A 480 28.90 6.74 17.63
CA THR A 480 28.34 6.20 18.89
C THR A 480 27.79 7.32 19.75
N THR A 481 26.92 6.98 20.70
CA THR A 481 26.37 7.95 21.66
C THR A 481 27.44 8.59 22.56
N LEU A 482 28.63 7.99 22.64
CA LEU A 482 29.75 8.50 23.44
C LEU A 482 30.68 9.44 22.65
N ASP A 483 30.43 9.67 21.36
CA ASP A 483 31.31 10.51 20.53
C ASP A 483 31.54 11.89 21.15
N GLN A 484 30.51 12.50 21.77
CA GLN A 484 30.64 13.82 22.40
C GLN A 484 31.60 13.83 23.59
N ASP A 485 31.58 12.78 24.41
CA ASP A 485 32.49 12.67 25.55
C ASP A 485 33.94 12.47 25.08
N PHE A 486 34.14 11.70 24.00
CA PHE A 486 35.47 11.38 23.46
C PHE A 486 36.03 12.43 22.49
N VAL A 487 35.23 13.41 22.03
CA VAL A 487 35.70 14.46 21.10
C VAL A 487 36.88 15.24 21.67
N ASN A 488 36.84 15.57 22.97
CA ASN A 488 37.88 16.38 23.61
C ASN A 488 39.23 15.64 23.61
N ILE A 489 39.25 14.39 24.07
CA ILE A 489 40.51 13.60 24.12
C ILE A 489 41.08 13.36 22.72
N VAL A 490 40.22 13.18 21.70
CA VAL A 490 40.64 13.04 20.30
C VAL A 490 41.23 14.35 19.75
N GLN A 491 40.62 15.50 20.05
CA GLN A 491 41.14 16.80 19.63
C GLN A 491 42.49 17.11 20.28
N ILE A 492 42.63 16.85 21.58
CA ILE A 492 43.89 17.04 22.31
C ILE A 492 44.96 16.11 21.74
N GLN A 493 44.64 14.84 21.47
CA GLN A 493 45.58 13.90 20.84
C GLN A 493 46.04 14.38 19.47
N LYS A 494 45.17 14.99 18.67
CA LYS A 494 45.53 15.58 17.37
C LYS A 494 46.47 16.77 17.53
N SER A 495 46.21 17.63 18.51
CA SER A 495 47.09 18.75 18.88
C SER A 495 48.46 18.24 19.35
N LEU A 496 48.51 17.21 20.19
CA LEU A 496 49.75 16.56 20.63
C LEU A 496 50.57 16.01 19.45
N LYS A 497 49.93 15.29 18.52
CA LYS A 497 50.57 14.78 17.29
C LYS A 497 51.18 15.89 16.42
N SER A 498 50.68 17.14 16.51
CA SER A 498 51.23 18.28 15.76
C SER A 498 52.41 18.97 16.45
N GLN A 499 52.55 18.81 17.77
CA GLN A 499 53.53 19.51 18.60
C GLN A 499 54.73 18.63 19.00
N ILE A 500 54.53 17.31 19.06
CA ILE A 500 55.54 16.33 19.47
C ILE A 500 55.91 15.45 18.28
N ASN A 501 57.19 15.07 18.19
CA ASN A 501 57.64 14.10 17.19
C ASN A 501 56.85 12.77 17.34
N PRO A 502 56.26 12.23 16.26
CA PRO A 502 55.51 10.98 16.27
C PRO A 502 56.21 9.81 16.98
N ASP A 503 57.53 9.72 16.88
CA ASP A 503 58.33 8.69 17.55
C ASP A 503 58.22 8.77 19.08
N VAL A 504 58.25 9.99 19.63
CA VAL A 504 58.19 10.23 21.08
C VAL A 504 56.79 9.99 21.64
N LEU A 505 55.76 10.27 20.84
CA LEU A 505 54.36 10.08 21.22
C LEU A 505 53.90 8.62 21.06
N ASN A 506 54.68 7.77 20.38
CA ASN A 506 54.33 6.39 20.09
C ASN A 506 54.50 5.50 21.34
N PRO A 507 53.42 4.89 21.86
CA PRO A 507 53.47 4.07 23.07
C PRO A 507 54.27 2.76 22.90
N ASN A 508 54.64 2.38 21.67
CA ASN A 508 55.44 1.19 21.39
C ASN A 508 56.95 1.46 21.32
N GLN A 509 57.39 2.72 21.41
CA GLN A 509 58.81 3.08 21.40
C GLN A 509 59.30 3.37 22.82
N GLN A 510 60.55 2.98 23.11
CA GLN A 510 61.19 3.33 24.37
C GLN A 510 61.51 4.83 24.42
N ILE A 511 61.18 5.45 25.56
CA ILE A 511 61.48 6.85 25.81
C ILE A 511 62.99 6.99 26.09
N ASN A 512 63.72 7.55 25.13
CA ASN A 512 65.16 7.82 25.25
C ASN A 512 65.42 9.26 25.72
N SER A 513 66.51 9.48 26.46
CA SER A 513 66.91 10.79 26.99
C SER A 513 67.02 11.90 25.92
N SER A 514 67.50 11.55 24.72
CA SER A 514 67.63 12.45 23.57
C SER A 514 66.28 12.83 22.90
N SER A 515 65.22 12.09 23.19
CA SER A 515 63.87 12.33 22.67
C SER A 515 63.07 13.30 23.56
N LEU A 516 63.37 13.30 24.86
CA LEU A 516 62.74 14.15 25.87
C LEU A 516 63.10 15.64 25.70
N SER A 517 64.26 15.97 25.13
CA SER A 517 64.69 17.38 24.92
C SER A 517 63.87 18.10 23.87
N LYS A 518 63.14 17.37 23.02
CA LYS A 518 62.36 17.93 21.91
C LYS A 518 60.92 18.29 22.29
N VAL A 519 60.50 18.04 23.53
CA VAL A 519 59.14 18.34 24.00
C VAL A 519 59.09 19.77 24.54
N ASN A 520 58.32 20.64 23.88
CA ASN A 520 58.19 22.03 24.28
C ASN A 520 57.17 22.21 25.43
N ILE A 521 57.13 23.41 26.02
CA ILE A 521 56.24 23.73 27.16
C ILE A 521 54.75 23.63 26.80
N LYS A 522 54.38 23.97 25.56
CA LYS A 522 52.98 23.86 25.11
C LYS A 522 52.53 22.40 25.03
N ALA A 523 53.44 21.51 24.63
CA ALA A 523 53.19 20.08 24.57
C ALA A 523 53.01 19.49 25.98
N LEU A 524 53.73 19.97 27.00
CA LEU A 524 53.52 19.56 28.39
C LEU A 524 52.11 19.91 28.90
N ALA A 525 51.64 21.15 28.66
CA ALA A 525 50.28 21.54 29.02
C ALA A 525 49.22 20.66 28.33
N LEU A 526 49.43 20.33 27.05
CA LEU A 526 48.54 19.42 26.32
C LEU A 526 48.57 17.98 26.85
N ILE A 527 49.69 17.52 27.43
CA ILE A 527 49.76 16.21 28.10
C ILE A 527 48.93 16.23 29.37
N ASP A 528 49.00 17.32 30.16
CA ASP A 528 48.17 17.50 31.35
C ASP A 528 46.68 17.52 30.99
N ASP A 529 46.29 18.34 30.01
CA ASP A 529 44.91 18.41 29.52
C ASP A 529 44.40 17.04 29.05
N TRP A 530 45.27 16.25 28.41
CA TRP A 530 44.94 14.90 27.95
C TRP A 530 44.69 13.95 29.11
N LEU A 531 45.56 13.96 30.12
CA LEU A 531 45.45 13.10 31.31
C LEU A 531 44.20 13.47 32.13
N ASP A 532 43.92 14.76 32.29
CA ASP A 532 42.72 15.25 32.97
C ASP A 532 41.45 14.85 32.20
N CYS A 533 41.47 14.95 30.86
CA CYS A 533 40.36 14.45 30.03
C CYS A 533 40.17 12.94 30.18
N TYR A 534 41.25 12.17 30.22
CA TYR A 534 41.19 10.73 30.41
C TYR A 534 40.62 10.36 31.79
N GLU A 535 41.03 11.04 32.86
CA GLU A 535 40.49 10.80 34.21
C GLU A 535 38.99 11.10 34.29
N ASN A 536 38.56 12.22 33.71
CA ASN A 536 37.14 12.58 33.63
C ASN A 536 36.33 11.53 32.84
N LEU A 537 36.90 11.00 31.77
CA LEU A 537 36.30 9.91 31.00
C LEU A 537 36.24 8.61 31.81
N GLN A 538 37.31 8.26 32.53
CA GLN A 538 37.40 7.06 33.37
C GLN A 538 36.35 7.08 34.49
N LEU A 539 36.06 8.24 35.06
CA LEU A 539 35.01 8.42 36.08
C LEU A 539 33.60 8.17 35.53
N LYS A 540 33.33 8.56 34.28
CA LYS A 540 32.01 8.43 33.66
C LYS A 540 31.77 7.06 33.04
N HIS A 541 32.80 6.47 32.42
CA HIS A 541 32.68 5.28 31.55
C HIS A 541 33.72 4.21 31.88
N THR A 542 33.90 3.92 33.17
CA THR A 542 34.96 3.01 33.69
C THR A 542 34.99 1.65 32.98
N GLU A 543 33.83 1.00 32.83
CA GLU A 543 33.74 -0.35 32.28
C GLU A 543 34.22 -0.43 30.83
N ILE A 544 33.84 0.56 30.01
CA ILE A 544 34.19 0.60 28.59
C ILE A 544 35.67 0.98 28.40
N LEU A 545 36.15 1.99 29.15
CA LEU A 545 37.56 2.40 29.09
C LEU A 545 38.52 1.31 29.56
N ASN A 546 38.09 0.46 30.49
CA ASN A 546 38.87 -0.70 30.93
C ASN A 546 39.13 -1.71 29.80
N LEU A 547 38.33 -1.67 28.72
CA LEU A 547 38.48 -2.53 27.54
C LEU A 547 39.20 -1.81 26.37
N CYS A 548 39.35 -0.48 26.42
CA CYS A 548 40.06 0.30 25.40
C CYS A 548 41.59 0.20 25.59
N GLU A 549 42.19 -0.85 25.06
CA GLU A 549 43.63 -1.11 25.20
C GLU A 549 44.50 0.02 24.66
N ARG A 550 44.14 0.65 23.52
CA ARG A 550 45.00 1.66 22.90
C ARG A 550 44.99 2.96 23.70
N LEU A 551 43.81 3.40 24.12
CA LEU A 551 43.67 4.56 25.01
C LEU A 551 44.43 4.36 26.32
N GLN A 552 44.33 3.19 26.95
CA GLN A 552 45.10 2.88 28.16
C GLN A 552 46.61 2.86 27.93
N LYS A 553 47.08 2.25 26.84
CA LYS A 553 48.50 2.24 26.48
C LYS A 553 49.01 3.65 26.28
N GLN A 554 48.23 4.50 25.60
CA GLN A 554 48.56 5.91 25.43
C GLN A 554 48.62 6.64 26.78
N GLN A 555 47.65 6.41 27.67
CA GLN A 555 47.64 7.01 29.00
C GLN A 555 48.89 6.64 29.81
N ARG A 556 49.22 5.35 29.88
CA ARG A 556 50.41 4.88 30.59
C ARG A 556 51.68 5.47 29.99
N HIS A 557 51.77 5.52 28.67
CA HIS A 557 52.90 6.12 27.97
C HIS A 557 53.04 7.61 28.29
N LEU A 558 51.94 8.37 28.27
CA LEU A 558 51.94 9.80 28.60
C LEU A 558 52.30 10.07 30.07
N VAL A 559 51.89 9.21 31.00
CA VAL A 559 52.33 9.29 32.41
C VAL A 559 53.84 9.05 32.53
N VAL A 560 54.36 8.00 31.89
CA VAL A 560 55.82 7.71 31.91
C VAL A 560 56.60 8.82 31.21
N LEU A 561 56.09 9.35 30.09
CA LEU A 561 56.68 10.48 29.39
C LEU A 561 56.72 11.72 30.29
N LYS A 562 55.62 12.05 30.96
CA LYS A 562 55.56 13.17 31.92
C LYS A 562 56.56 12.98 33.07
N GLN A 563 56.66 11.77 33.64
CA GLN A 563 57.62 11.46 34.69
C GLN A 563 59.07 11.57 34.20
N GLY A 564 59.38 11.02 33.02
CA GLY A 564 60.71 11.10 32.41
C GLY A 564 61.12 12.53 32.06
N ILE A 565 60.17 13.37 31.62
CA ILE A 565 60.42 14.81 31.44
C ILE A 565 60.67 15.46 32.80
N ALA A 566 59.85 15.19 33.81
CA ALA A 566 59.96 15.79 35.14
C ALA A 566 61.31 15.50 35.83
N GLN A 567 61.88 14.31 35.63
CA GLN A 567 63.20 13.94 36.16
C GLN A 567 64.36 14.79 35.62
N ARG A 568 64.18 15.50 34.51
CA ARG A 568 65.19 16.40 33.95
C ARG A 568 65.15 17.81 34.55
N PHE A 569 64.14 18.09 35.35
CA PHE A 569 64.02 19.35 36.08
C PHE A 569 64.45 19.15 37.52
N ALA A 570 64.72 20.25 38.22
CA ALA A 570 65.09 20.22 39.62
C ALA A 570 64.00 19.51 40.44
N PRO A 571 64.38 18.62 41.39
CA PRO A 571 63.42 18.00 42.29
C PRO A 571 62.66 19.07 43.07
N LEU A 572 61.42 18.76 43.46
CA LEU A 572 60.64 19.65 44.31
C LEU A 572 61.35 19.84 45.65
N ARG A 573 61.56 21.09 46.05
CA ARG A 573 62.23 21.43 47.30
C ARG A 573 61.35 21.08 48.49
N THR A 574 61.99 20.56 49.53
CA THR A 574 61.33 20.20 50.80
C THR A 574 60.92 21.42 51.63
N ASP A 575 61.55 22.58 51.40
CA ASP A 575 61.28 23.82 52.13
C ASP A 575 60.14 24.68 51.53
N ALA A 576 59.56 24.25 50.41
CA ALA A 576 58.50 24.94 49.67
C ALA A 576 58.81 26.41 49.30
N LYS A 577 60.09 26.82 49.36
CA LYS A 577 60.49 28.18 48.99
C LYS A 577 60.50 28.31 47.45
N PRO A 578 59.97 29.43 46.90
CA PRO A 578 60.13 29.74 45.48
C PRO A 578 61.62 29.97 45.15
N ILE A 579 62.00 29.68 43.91
CA ILE A 579 63.39 29.84 43.45
C ILE A 579 63.58 31.25 42.88
N ALA A 580 64.59 31.97 43.35
CA ALA A 580 65.01 33.24 42.76
C ALA A 580 66.29 33.03 41.96
N VAL A 581 66.19 33.04 40.63
CA VAL A 581 67.37 32.97 39.75
C VAL A 581 67.86 34.38 39.47
N LEU A 582 69.11 34.68 39.81
CA LEU A 582 69.67 36.02 39.74
C LEU A 582 70.56 36.21 38.52
N ASP A 583 70.30 37.26 37.75
CA ASP A 583 71.16 37.72 36.66
C ASP A 583 72.26 38.68 37.18
N THR A 584 73.36 38.80 36.44
CA THR A 584 74.47 39.74 36.64
C THR A 584 73.96 41.15 36.87
N SER A 585 72.99 41.61 36.06
CA SER A 585 72.44 42.96 36.15
C SER A 585 71.78 43.25 37.51
N TYR A 586 71.07 42.26 38.07
CA TYR A 586 70.39 42.38 39.36
C TYR A 586 71.40 42.34 40.51
N LEU A 587 72.34 41.40 40.49
CA LEU A 587 73.36 41.24 41.52
C LEU A 587 74.27 42.47 41.66
N MET A 588 74.62 43.12 40.55
CA MET A 588 75.43 44.34 40.59
C MET A 588 74.76 45.50 41.34
N ARG A 589 73.42 45.60 41.29
CA ARG A 589 72.68 46.72 41.92
C ARG A 589 72.08 46.38 43.28
N HIS A 590 71.71 45.11 43.50
CA HIS A 590 70.94 44.67 44.66
C HIS A 590 71.67 43.58 45.48
N SER A 591 72.99 43.53 45.43
CA SER A 591 73.78 42.55 46.21
C SER A 591 73.58 42.66 47.72
N ASP A 592 73.29 43.85 48.25
CA ASP A 592 73.00 44.02 49.68
C ASP A 592 71.65 43.37 50.09
N ASP A 593 70.74 43.16 49.14
CA ASP A 593 69.41 42.60 49.38
C ASP A 593 69.40 41.05 49.39
N LEU A 594 70.51 40.40 49.01
CA LEU A 594 70.65 38.93 48.96
C LEU A 594 70.23 38.25 50.28
N THR A 595 70.69 38.80 51.41
CA THR A 595 70.40 38.27 52.75
C THR A 595 68.92 38.36 53.14
N ASN A 596 68.19 39.33 52.60
CA ASN A 596 66.75 39.45 52.77
C ASN A 596 66.01 38.51 51.81
N LEU A 597 66.50 38.39 50.58
CA LEU A 597 65.94 37.52 49.55
C LEU A 597 66.01 36.03 49.94
N GLU A 598 67.13 35.56 50.54
CA GLU A 598 67.29 34.18 51.05
C GLU A 598 66.26 33.78 52.13
N ARG A 599 65.64 34.76 52.81
CA ARG A 599 64.58 34.49 53.78
C ARG A 599 63.31 34.03 53.10
N ASP A 600 62.94 34.71 52.01
CA ASP A 600 61.67 34.49 51.30
C ASP A 600 61.78 33.53 50.11
N TYR A 601 62.98 33.40 49.53
CA TYR A 601 63.29 32.60 48.34
C TYR A 601 64.51 31.70 48.58
N PHE A 602 64.62 30.63 47.80
CA PHE A 602 65.89 29.94 47.63
C PHE A 602 66.63 30.59 46.45
N VAL A 603 67.74 31.25 46.75
CA VAL A 603 68.53 32.00 45.76
C VAL A 603 69.36 31.04 44.94
N VAL A 604 69.33 31.18 43.62
CA VAL A 604 70.16 30.40 42.68
C VAL A 604 70.91 31.37 41.78
N ILE A 605 72.21 31.16 41.65
CA ILE A 605 73.11 31.97 40.85
C ILE A 605 73.66 31.08 39.73
N PRO A 606 73.32 31.36 38.47
CA PRO A 606 73.88 30.67 37.33
C PRO A 606 75.41 30.83 37.29
N GLN A 607 76.15 29.78 37.01
CA GLN A 607 77.62 29.82 36.97
C GLN A 607 78.16 30.85 35.97
N VAL A 608 77.47 31.07 34.84
CA VAL A 608 77.83 32.09 33.84
C VAL A 608 77.85 33.52 34.42
N VAL A 609 76.95 33.81 35.38
CA VAL A 609 76.90 35.13 36.05
C VAL A 609 78.16 35.38 36.88
N LEU A 610 78.72 34.34 37.50
CA LEU A 610 79.99 34.45 38.20
C LEU A 610 81.14 34.79 37.24
N HIS A 611 81.17 34.13 36.08
CA HIS A 611 82.16 34.42 35.03
C HIS A 611 82.03 35.85 34.49
N GLU A 612 80.81 36.35 34.31
CA GLU A 612 80.57 37.74 33.92
C GLU A 612 81.04 38.73 34.99
N LEU A 613 80.68 38.51 36.25
CA LEU A 613 81.10 39.36 37.37
C LEU A 613 82.62 39.38 37.55
N ASP A 614 83.29 38.23 37.39
CA ASP A 614 84.75 38.13 37.44
C ASP A 614 85.44 38.88 36.29
N GLY A 615 84.84 38.88 35.10
CA GLY A 615 85.26 39.71 33.98
C GLY A 615 85.15 41.21 34.29
N LEU A 616 84.02 41.62 34.86
CA LEU A 616 83.71 43.01 35.22
C LEU A 616 84.55 43.56 36.38
N LYS A 617 85.06 42.70 37.27
CA LYS A 617 85.95 43.06 38.40
C LYS A 617 87.24 43.77 37.96
N LYS A 618 87.70 43.54 36.72
CA LYS A 618 88.94 44.12 36.17
C LYS A 618 88.76 45.53 35.57
N GLY A 619 87.52 45.98 35.38
CA GLY A 619 87.20 47.27 34.74
C GLY A 619 87.52 47.30 33.24
N GLN A 620 86.94 48.26 32.50
CA GLN A 620 87.42 48.56 31.15
C GLN A 620 88.80 49.22 31.24
N ASP A 621 89.74 48.79 30.39
CA ASP A 621 91.12 49.30 30.33
C ASP A 621 91.93 49.23 31.65
N GLY A 622 91.60 48.27 32.53
CA GLY A 622 92.34 48.05 33.79
C GLY A 622 92.06 49.08 34.89
N ASP A 623 91.03 49.91 34.72
CA ASP A 623 90.66 50.93 35.68
C ASP A 623 89.93 50.32 36.89
N ASN A 624 90.70 50.01 37.93
CA ASN A 624 90.27 49.29 39.13
C ASN A 624 89.25 50.05 40.01
N PHE A 625 88.92 51.30 39.66
CA PHE A 625 88.06 52.19 40.45
C PHE A 625 86.70 52.49 39.81
N SER A 626 86.40 51.96 38.62
CA SER A 626 85.09 52.19 37.99
C SER A 626 83.94 51.69 38.88
N GLU A 627 82.82 52.41 38.87
CA GLU A 627 81.64 52.08 39.67
C GLU A 627 81.14 50.65 39.40
N GLN A 628 81.21 50.22 38.13
CA GLN A 628 80.87 48.85 37.71
C GLN A 628 81.83 47.80 38.30
N ALA A 629 83.14 48.04 38.32
CA ALA A 629 84.10 47.12 38.92
C ALA A 629 83.93 47.03 40.45
N GLN A 630 83.55 48.15 41.10
CA GLN A 630 83.21 48.15 42.53
C GLN A 630 81.92 47.37 42.82
N GLN A 631 80.88 47.55 42.00
CA GLN A 631 79.62 46.81 42.10
C GLN A 631 79.82 45.30 41.89
N ALA A 632 80.60 44.91 40.87
CA ALA A 632 80.95 43.52 40.62
C ALA A 632 81.72 42.88 41.80
N ARG A 633 82.68 43.61 42.40
CA ARG A 633 83.39 43.15 43.61
C ARG A 633 82.47 43.00 44.83
N ARG A 634 81.50 43.90 45.00
CA ARG A 634 80.50 43.81 46.09
C ARG A 634 79.59 42.60 45.88
N ALA A 635 79.10 42.40 44.66
CA ALA A 635 78.32 41.23 44.30
C ALA A 635 79.09 39.93 44.57
N ILE A 636 80.35 39.81 44.10
CA ILE A 636 81.19 38.62 44.35
C ILE A 636 81.35 38.36 45.85
N ARG A 637 81.65 39.38 46.66
CA ARG A 637 81.76 39.23 48.13
C ARG A 637 80.46 38.77 48.77
N ALA A 638 79.32 39.29 48.32
CA ALA A 638 78.01 38.86 48.83
C ALA A 638 77.74 37.38 48.47
N ILE A 639 78.20 36.93 47.30
CA ILE A 639 78.07 35.55 46.83
C ILE A 639 79.06 34.60 47.51
N GLU A 640 80.27 35.04 47.87
CA GLU A 640 81.27 34.22 48.59
C GLU A 640 80.73 33.68 49.93
N HIS A 641 79.69 34.29 50.49
CA HIS A 641 78.99 33.83 51.69
C HIS A 641 77.98 32.71 51.45
N LEU A 642 77.63 32.41 50.20
CA LEU A 642 76.71 31.35 49.81
C LEU A 642 77.43 29.99 49.71
N THR A 643 76.72 28.91 50.06
CA THR A 643 77.21 27.54 49.84
C THR A 643 77.13 27.17 48.35
N SER A 644 77.86 26.13 47.95
CA SER A 644 77.87 25.62 46.57
C SER A 644 76.49 25.20 46.05
N GLU A 645 75.52 24.94 46.93
CA GLU A 645 74.13 24.59 46.56
C GLU A 645 73.35 25.76 45.94
N HIS A 646 73.82 27.00 46.10
CA HIS A 646 73.24 28.19 45.49
C HIS A 646 73.82 28.48 44.10
N ILE A 647 74.81 27.71 43.65
CA ILE A 647 75.48 27.91 42.35
C ILE A 647 75.05 26.76 41.43
N GLU A 648 74.39 27.09 40.33
CA GLU A 648 73.90 26.09 39.36
C GLU A 648 74.65 26.22 38.02
N PRO A 649 75.20 25.12 37.47
CA PRO A 649 75.74 25.11 36.13
C PRO A 649 74.66 25.31 35.06
N THR A 650 75.10 25.68 33.86
CA THR A 650 74.23 25.77 32.68
C THR A 650 73.67 24.39 32.32
N HIS A 651 72.40 24.35 31.92
CA HIS A 651 71.72 23.13 31.49
C HIS A 651 71.52 23.13 29.97
N ASP A 652 72.54 22.66 29.25
CA ASP A 652 72.58 22.58 27.79
C ASP A 652 71.41 21.78 27.21
N GLU A 653 70.85 20.86 27.99
CA GLU A 653 69.73 20.03 27.55
C GLU A 653 68.42 20.82 27.33
N PHE A 654 68.34 22.08 27.75
CA PHE A 654 67.22 23.01 27.49
C PHE A 654 67.44 23.98 26.34
N VAL A 655 68.61 23.96 25.67
CA VAL A 655 68.93 24.83 24.52
C VAL A 655 67.82 24.82 23.46
N THR A 656 67.33 23.63 23.13
CA THR A 656 66.29 23.44 22.10
C THR A 656 64.91 24.01 22.49
N ILE A 657 64.68 24.30 23.78
CA ILE A 657 63.46 24.93 24.30
C ILE A 657 63.58 26.45 24.27
N ILE A 658 64.80 26.98 24.45
CA ILE A 658 65.10 28.42 24.55
C ILE A 658 65.34 29.04 23.17
N ALA A 659 66.19 28.42 22.34
CA ALA A 659 66.62 28.97 21.06
C ALA A 659 65.58 28.72 19.96
N LYS A 660 65.10 29.79 19.32
CA LYS A 660 64.21 29.68 18.13
C LYS A 660 64.94 29.20 16.86
N SER A 661 66.27 29.19 16.82
CA SER A 661 67.08 28.90 15.63
C SER A 661 67.93 27.63 15.78
N LYS A 662 67.88 26.78 14.75
CA LYS A 662 68.44 25.42 14.65
C LYS A 662 69.96 25.30 14.48
N THR A 663 70.76 26.31 14.80
CA THR A 663 72.21 26.25 14.58
C THR A 663 72.94 26.29 15.91
N ALA A 664 73.66 25.21 16.19
CA ALA A 664 74.54 25.02 17.34
C ALA A 664 75.72 26.00 17.30
N GLN A 665 75.43 27.27 17.55
CA GLN A 665 76.41 28.24 18.01
C GLN A 665 76.14 28.45 19.50
N GLU A 666 77.24 28.53 20.26
CA GLU A 666 77.28 28.56 21.73
C GLU A 666 76.16 29.43 22.32
N MET A 667 75.48 28.91 23.35
CA MET A 667 74.44 29.64 24.05
C MET A 667 74.95 31.02 24.50
N THR A 668 74.16 32.06 24.26
CA THR A 668 74.46 33.37 24.85
C THR A 668 74.32 33.31 26.37
N ALA A 669 74.95 34.24 27.10
CA ALA A 669 74.86 34.26 28.56
C ALA A 669 73.40 34.35 29.05
N ASP A 670 72.55 35.13 28.38
CA ASP A 670 71.10 35.20 28.64
C ASP A 670 70.43 33.82 28.50
N GLU A 671 70.75 33.09 27.43
CA GLU A 671 70.21 31.73 27.23
C GLU A 671 70.70 30.76 28.31
N GLN A 672 71.95 30.89 28.73
CA GLN A 672 72.54 30.07 29.80
C GLN A 672 71.84 30.32 31.15
N ILE A 673 71.59 31.58 31.49
CA ILE A 673 70.82 31.98 32.69
C ILE A 673 69.38 31.45 32.61
N LEU A 674 68.73 31.56 31.44
CA LEU A 674 67.38 31.04 31.23
C LEU A 674 67.30 29.53 31.36
N SER A 675 68.36 28.79 31.01
CA SER A 675 68.39 27.33 31.18
C SER A 675 68.32 26.93 32.66
N VAL A 676 69.00 27.65 33.54
CA VAL A 676 68.95 27.46 34.99
C VAL A 676 67.55 27.81 35.52
N ALA A 677 66.97 28.92 35.07
CA ALA A 677 65.62 29.29 35.46
C ALA A 677 64.55 28.29 34.98
N LEU A 678 64.75 27.68 33.80
CA LEU A 678 63.91 26.60 33.29
C LEU A 678 64.07 25.30 34.09
N PHE A 679 65.30 24.92 34.46
CA PHE A 679 65.57 23.73 35.27
C PHE A 679 64.76 23.73 36.57
N TYR A 680 64.64 24.90 37.21
CA TYR A 680 63.89 25.09 38.44
C TYR A 680 62.38 25.35 38.28
N ARG A 681 61.82 25.25 37.07
CA ARG A 681 60.43 25.64 36.78
C ARG A 681 59.38 25.03 37.72
N PHE A 682 59.50 23.74 38.07
CA PHE A 682 58.53 23.08 38.95
C PHE A 682 58.56 23.59 40.40
N ASN A 683 59.59 24.33 40.80
CA ASN A 683 59.74 24.95 42.12
C ASN A 683 59.28 26.42 42.15
N SER A 684 58.41 26.85 41.23
CA SER A 684 57.97 28.27 41.12
C SER A 684 59.14 29.24 40.95
N SER A 685 59.94 29.01 39.90
CA SER A 685 61.12 29.82 39.56
C SER A 685 60.74 31.22 39.04
N GLU A 686 61.39 32.24 39.60
CA GLU A 686 61.31 33.65 39.19
C GLU A 686 62.72 34.16 38.85
N LEU A 687 62.84 34.81 37.69
CA LEU A 687 64.09 35.42 37.24
C LEU A 687 64.15 36.88 37.70
N PHE A 688 65.19 37.23 38.44
CA PHE A 688 65.47 38.58 38.86
C PHE A 688 66.48 39.23 37.92
N SER A 689 66.01 40.16 37.09
CA SER A 689 66.83 40.87 36.11
C SER A 689 66.32 42.30 35.92
N LEU A 690 67.25 43.22 35.71
CA LEU A 690 66.97 44.61 35.36
C LEU A 690 66.94 44.84 33.85
N ASP A 691 67.29 43.82 33.05
CA ASP A 691 67.28 43.90 31.60
C ASP A 691 65.89 43.57 31.02
N LYS A 692 65.38 44.49 30.20
CA LYS A 692 64.10 44.34 29.50
C LYS A 692 64.15 43.26 28.42
N ASN A 693 65.30 43.07 27.76
CA ASN A 693 65.43 42.07 26.71
C ASN A 693 65.41 40.67 27.30
N MET A 694 66.22 40.43 28.34
CA MET A 694 66.16 39.22 29.15
C MET A 694 64.75 38.97 29.72
N GLY A 695 64.09 40.02 30.21
CA GLY A 695 62.70 39.97 30.68
C GLY A 695 61.69 39.48 29.62
N ASN A 696 61.85 39.88 28.36
CA ASN A 696 61.00 39.44 27.26
C ASN A 696 61.31 38.00 26.81
N LEU A 697 62.59 37.61 26.81
CA LEU A 697 63.01 36.24 26.52
C LEU A 697 62.47 35.26 27.57
N ALA A 698 62.59 35.58 28.85
CA ALA A 698 62.02 34.81 29.95
C ALA A 698 60.49 34.63 29.83
N LYS A 699 59.75 35.71 29.49
CA LYS A 699 58.30 35.63 29.25
C LYS A 699 57.95 34.70 28.09
N ALA A 700 58.75 34.68 27.02
CA ALA A 700 58.52 33.81 25.86
C ALA A 700 58.63 32.31 26.20
N VAL A 701 59.40 31.97 27.23
CA VAL A 701 59.54 30.60 27.78
C VAL A 701 58.72 30.39 29.07
N ASN A 702 57.74 31.26 29.35
CA ASN A 702 56.84 31.20 30.51
C ASN A 702 57.55 31.25 31.89
N ILE A 703 58.65 31.99 32.03
CA ILE A 703 59.29 32.28 33.33
C ILE A 703 58.87 33.66 33.80
N ARG A 704 58.54 33.81 35.09
CA ARG A 704 58.19 35.10 35.69
C ARG A 704 59.45 35.94 35.86
N THR A 705 59.34 37.24 35.63
CA THR A 705 60.46 38.17 35.78
C THR A 705 60.14 39.29 36.75
N THR A 706 61.10 39.60 37.62
CA THR A 706 60.97 40.58 38.70
C THR A 706 62.19 41.50 38.68
N SER A 707 61.97 42.82 38.68
CA SER A 707 63.06 43.81 38.66
C SER A 707 63.43 44.35 40.04
N GLU A 708 62.54 44.22 41.03
CA GLU A 708 62.75 44.69 42.40
C GLU A 708 62.19 43.68 43.40
N TYR A 709 62.97 43.33 44.43
CA TYR A 709 62.48 42.51 45.54
C TYR A 709 61.63 43.35 46.50
N GLN A 710 60.42 42.87 46.80
CA GLN A 710 59.57 43.43 47.84
C GLN A 710 59.42 42.42 48.98
N PRO A 711 59.90 42.72 50.20
CA PRO A 711 59.83 41.78 51.31
C PRO A 711 58.38 41.50 51.73
N LYS A 712 58.03 40.22 51.92
CA LYS A 712 56.66 39.79 52.26
C LYS A 712 56.13 40.43 53.55
N SER A 713 57.00 40.91 54.44
CA SER A 713 56.63 41.62 55.67
C SER A 713 55.98 42.99 55.44
N LYS A 714 56.07 43.59 54.24
CA LYS A 714 55.38 44.85 53.89
C LYS A 714 53.96 44.65 53.35
N LEU A 715 53.63 43.49 52.78
CA LEU A 715 52.30 43.22 52.20
C LEU A 715 51.20 43.04 53.25
N ILE A 716 51.54 42.74 54.51
CA ILE A 716 50.56 42.52 55.58
C ILE A 716 50.03 43.85 56.17
N LYS A 717 50.67 45.00 55.89
CA LYS A 717 50.29 46.29 56.49
C LYS A 717 49.29 47.14 55.69
N GLU A 718 48.87 46.70 54.50
CA GLU A 718 47.92 47.48 53.69
C GLU A 718 46.49 46.91 53.66
N HIS A 719 46.21 45.80 54.36
CA HIS A 719 44.85 45.25 54.52
C HIS A 719 44.50 44.95 55.99
N GLN A 720 44.59 45.98 56.85
CA GLN A 720 43.83 46.04 58.10
C GLN A 720 42.93 47.28 58.12
#